data_AF-A0ABD2SQR0-F1
#
_entry.id   AF-A0ABD2SQR0-F1
#
_cell.length_a   1.000
_cell.length_b   1.000
_cell.length_c   1.000
_cell.angle_alpha   90.00
_cell.angle_beta   90.00
_cell.angle_gamma   90.00
#
_symmetry.space_group_name_H-M   'P 1'
#
loop_
_entity.id
_entity.type
_entity.pdbx_description
1 polymer ?
#
loop_
_entity_poly.entity_id
_entity_poly.type
_entity_poly.pdbx_seq_one_letter_code
_entity_poly.pdbx_strand_id
1 'polypeptide(L)'
;MNSQSFNFFSLLTLFSSLILIHVPRGSSNPNEFYQTCGKTYTCGDIKGLSYPFMSADDPSFCGYPGFELNCNQDGSTTMEIENIKYRVLNVLPTTQTIRILREDIMKSTCPVDLVNTTLDYSLFDYASGYTNLTFLYDCPVASDFAEMDGTFACRNSKYHNVFVLPGAVGPGKCDASVTVPVPQMSAGNVGSLNTSGLAQVLQEGFDIRWKLESKTCSKCIEEKGRCGYDEYSKQTTCFCPGLPYASASCPVATFGLPTYGYAPPLPISIPSPSPDNRKKNQTPLAVGISVGGAVLAGIGVGWLVFFCRQKRKRIASQASRAQTERKDLPILSSSTGLSSSSTPSSTTFTRSIPSYPSSKSEADYGRGSSYFGAHVFSFAELEEATNNFDPSKELGDGGFGVVYYGKLHDGRVVAVKRLYENNFKRVEQFMNEVEILTQLRHKNLVMLYGCTSKRSRDLLLVYEYIPNGTVADHLHGKRAKSGLLSWPVRMNIAIETAEALAFLHSSVIIHRDVKTNNILLDNDFHVKVADFGLSRLFPTNVTHVSTAPQGTPGYVDPEYYQCYQLTEKSDVYSFGVVLVELISSLEAVDTNRHRHDINLSNMAVNKIQGHSIHELVDPSLGYSTNSSVRRMTTLVAELAFRCLQQERDLRPSMQEVLETLRGIQNGESKAHNAEVLDIVVDDVGLLKEGPFSSPDSVAADK
;
A
#
# COMPACT_ATOMS: atom_id res chain seq x y z
N MET A 1 -53.73 51.02 -48.60
CA MET A 1 -52.31 50.58 -48.65
C MET A 1 -51.60 51.40 -47.59
N ASN A 2 -51.52 50.88 -46.37
CA ASN A 2 -50.39 50.12 -45.81
C ASN A 2 -49.13 51.00 -45.78
N SER A 3 -48.40 51.21 -44.69
CA SER A 3 -48.39 50.62 -43.35
C SER A 3 -47.59 51.63 -42.50
N GLN A 4 -48.14 52.09 -41.37
CA GLN A 4 -47.45 53.05 -40.52
C GLN A 4 -46.46 52.34 -39.59
N SER A 5 -45.26 52.92 -39.55
CA SER A 5 -44.20 52.72 -38.56
C SER A 5 -44.73 52.61 -37.13
N PHE A 6 -44.58 51.44 -36.52
CA PHE A 6 -44.82 51.21 -35.10
C PHE A 6 -43.57 50.63 -34.42
N ASN A 7 -42.95 51.50 -33.61
CA ASN A 7 -42.18 51.27 -32.39
C ASN A 7 -41.60 49.87 -32.10
N PHE A 8 -40.28 49.76 -32.30
CA PHE A 8 -39.41 48.70 -31.76
C PHE A 8 -39.18 48.80 -30.23
N PHE A 9 -39.95 49.64 -29.52
CA PHE A 9 -39.80 49.91 -28.09
C PHE A 9 -40.81 49.19 -27.18
N SER A 10 -41.65 48.30 -27.72
CA SER A 10 -42.73 47.64 -26.97
C SER A 10 -42.58 46.12 -26.76
N LEU A 11 -41.45 45.52 -27.13
CA LEU A 11 -41.20 44.08 -26.93
C LEU A 11 -40.08 43.77 -25.94
N LEU A 12 -39.41 44.79 -25.39
CA LEU A 12 -38.42 44.64 -24.30
C LEU A 12 -38.99 44.91 -22.90
N THR A 13 -40.27 45.28 -22.79
CA THR A 13 -40.93 45.62 -21.49
C THR A 13 -41.95 44.59 -21.02
N LEU A 14 -42.12 43.46 -21.73
CA LEU A 14 -43.07 42.39 -21.38
C LEU A 14 -42.43 41.09 -20.88
N PHE A 15 -41.11 41.07 -20.69
CA PHE A 15 -40.38 39.96 -20.05
C PHE A 15 -39.77 40.33 -18.68
N SER A 16 -40.22 41.42 -18.05
CA SER A 16 -39.69 41.88 -16.75
C SER A 16 -40.70 41.84 -15.61
N SER A 17 -41.82 41.13 -15.72
CA SER A 17 -42.89 41.24 -14.71
C SER A 17 -43.62 39.95 -14.35
N LEU A 18 -42.96 38.77 -14.31
CA LEU A 18 -43.56 37.56 -13.71
C LEU A 18 -42.56 36.42 -13.42
N ILE A 19 -41.48 36.68 -12.66
CA ILE A 19 -40.89 35.67 -11.74
C ILE A 19 -40.45 36.38 -10.47
N LEU A 20 -41.45 36.82 -9.69
CA LEU A 20 -41.34 36.83 -8.23
C LEU A 20 -42.07 35.59 -7.72
N ILE A 21 -41.65 34.41 -8.20
CA ILE A 21 -41.74 33.25 -7.33
C ILE A 21 -40.69 33.55 -6.27
N HIS A 22 -41.16 33.87 -5.06
CA HIS A 22 -40.42 33.61 -3.85
C HIS A 22 -39.93 32.16 -3.94
N VAL A 23 -38.74 31.95 -4.50
CA VAL A 23 -37.84 30.97 -3.94
C VAL A 23 -37.70 31.45 -2.51
N PRO A 24 -38.08 30.65 -1.49
CA PRO A 24 -37.65 30.97 -0.15
C PRO A 24 -36.14 31.11 -0.29
N ARG A 25 -35.60 32.32 -0.17
CA ARG A 25 -34.24 32.44 0.35
C ARG A 25 -34.37 31.68 1.65
N GLY A 26 -33.82 30.46 1.68
CA GLY A 26 -33.54 29.76 2.90
C GLY A 26 -32.69 30.72 3.69
N SER A 27 -33.36 31.52 4.52
CA SER A 27 -32.76 32.26 5.59
C SER A 27 -32.38 31.19 6.59
N SER A 28 -31.36 30.38 6.26
CA SER A 28 -30.68 29.60 7.28
C SER A 28 -29.92 30.63 8.09
N ASN A 29 -30.55 31.01 9.20
CA ASN A 29 -29.87 31.77 10.23
C ASN A 29 -28.60 30.97 10.53
N PRO A 30 -27.37 31.50 10.42
CA PRO A 30 -26.17 30.68 10.63
C PRO A 30 -26.10 30.04 12.02
N ASN A 31 -26.84 30.62 12.98
CA ASN A 31 -27.08 30.07 14.31
C ASN A 31 -27.91 28.77 14.30
N GLU A 32 -28.72 28.53 13.28
CA GLU A 32 -29.56 27.33 13.10
C GLU A 32 -28.72 26.07 12.91
N PHE A 33 -27.63 26.11 12.15
CA PHE A 33 -26.71 24.97 11.99
C PHE A 33 -26.13 24.52 13.33
N TYR A 34 -25.67 25.49 14.14
CA TYR A 34 -25.18 25.23 15.49
C TYR A 34 -26.28 24.71 16.41
N GLN A 35 -27.50 25.25 16.39
CA GLN A 35 -28.57 24.76 17.26
C GLN A 35 -29.02 23.33 16.90
N THR A 36 -28.88 22.95 15.64
CA THR A 36 -29.43 21.71 15.07
C THR A 36 -28.49 20.51 15.24
N CYS A 37 -27.18 20.64 14.96
CA CYS A 37 -26.25 19.50 14.97
C CYS A 37 -25.66 19.18 16.36
N GLY A 38 -24.89 18.10 16.52
CA GLY A 38 -24.04 17.89 17.71
C GLY A 38 -24.72 17.36 18.98
N LYS A 39 -25.97 16.93 18.90
CA LYS A 39 -26.57 16.10 19.96
C LYS A 39 -26.15 14.66 19.74
N THR A 40 -25.72 13.98 20.80
CA THR A 40 -25.59 12.53 20.74
C THR A 40 -26.98 11.90 20.69
N TYR A 41 -27.18 10.91 19.83
CA TYR A 41 -28.45 10.21 19.70
C TYR A 41 -28.27 8.70 19.89
N THR A 42 -29.41 8.01 19.96
CA THR A 42 -29.46 6.55 20.02
C THR A 42 -30.14 6.06 18.75
N CYS A 43 -29.54 5.08 18.10
CA CYS A 43 -30.10 4.41 16.94
C CYS A 43 -30.13 2.93 17.27
N GLY A 44 -31.34 2.35 17.36
CA GLY A 44 -31.51 0.99 17.83
C GLY A 44 -30.87 0.77 19.20
N ASP A 45 -30.06 -0.28 19.32
CA ASP A 45 -29.30 -0.60 20.53
C ASP A 45 -28.01 0.24 20.72
N ILE A 46 -27.61 1.03 19.71
CA ILE A 46 -26.35 1.78 19.72
C ILE A 46 -26.59 3.18 20.28
N LYS A 47 -25.93 3.48 21.39
CA LYS A 47 -26.05 4.76 22.12
C LYS A 47 -24.83 5.63 21.91
N GLY A 48 -25.01 6.95 22.08
CA GLY A 48 -23.90 7.90 22.04
C GLY A 48 -23.39 8.18 20.62
N LEU A 49 -24.23 7.94 19.61
CA LEU A 49 -23.90 8.25 18.22
C LEU A 49 -23.81 9.76 18.04
N SER A 50 -22.82 10.19 17.29
CA SER A 50 -22.57 11.59 16.93
C SER A 50 -21.84 11.62 15.59
N TYR A 51 -21.51 12.83 15.11
CA TYR A 51 -20.71 12.99 13.90
C TYR A 51 -19.50 12.03 13.88
N PRO A 52 -19.27 11.26 12.80
CA PRO A 52 -19.80 11.45 11.44
C PRO A 52 -21.18 10.83 11.16
N PHE A 53 -21.75 10.07 12.11
CA PHE A 53 -23.01 9.36 11.92
C PHE A 53 -24.20 10.31 11.96
N MET A 54 -25.17 10.06 11.08
CA MET A 54 -26.47 10.74 11.10
C MET A 54 -27.61 9.74 10.97
N SER A 55 -28.76 10.06 11.58
CA SER A 55 -30.01 9.38 11.29
C SER A 55 -30.51 9.79 9.89
N ALA A 56 -31.30 8.94 9.25
CA ALA A 56 -32.02 9.30 8.01
C ALA A 56 -32.94 10.53 8.19
N ASP A 57 -33.36 10.82 9.43
CA ASP A 57 -34.21 11.97 9.77
C ASP A 57 -33.40 13.24 10.10
N ASP A 58 -32.08 13.14 10.28
CA ASP A 58 -31.23 14.29 10.58
C ASP A 58 -30.94 15.11 9.31
N PRO A 59 -30.76 16.43 9.41
CA PRO A 59 -30.34 17.24 8.25
C PRO A 59 -28.98 16.78 7.71
N SER A 60 -28.83 16.78 6.37
CA SER A 60 -27.63 16.28 5.67
C SER A 60 -26.32 16.89 6.17
N PHE A 61 -26.35 18.17 6.58
CA PHE A 61 -25.17 18.89 7.06
C PHE A 61 -24.73 18.50 8.49
N CYS A 62 -25.48 17.66 9.21
CA CYS A 62 -25.10 17.21 10.56
C CYS A 62 -24.32 15.88 10.57
N GLY A 63 -24.25 15.18 9.44
CA GLY A 63 -23.46 13.95 9.28
C GLY A 63 -22.56 14.00 8.06
N TYR A 64 -21.70 12.99 7.92
CA TYR A 64 -20.86 12.84 6.74
C TYR A 64 -21.54 11.90 5.71
N PRO A 65 -21.59 12.25 4.41
CA PRO A 65 -22.17 11.37 3.40
C PRO A 65 -21.55 9.97 3.40
N GLY A 66 -22.36 8.91 3.44
CA GLY A 66 -21.92 7.52 3.56
C GLY A 66 -21.86 6.98 5.00
N PHE A 67 -22.25 7.78 6.00
CA PHE A 67 -22.38 7.38 7.42
C PHE A 67 -23.84 7.41 7.90
N GLU A 68 -24.80 7.31 6.98
CA GLU A 68 -26.22 7.29 7.29
C GLU A 68 -26.60 5.98 7.99
N LEU A 69 -27.29 6.11 9.12
CA LEU A 69 -27.79 4.99 9.91
C LEU A 69 -29.32 4.95 9.83
N ASN A 70 -29.83 3.77 9.51
CA ASN A 70 -31.25 3.46 9.52
C ASN A 70 -31.60 2.78 10.86
N CYS A 71 -32.37 3.49 11.69
CA CYS A 71 -32.84 3.03 13.00
C CYS A 71 -34.18 2.32 12.84
N ASN A 72 -34.17 0.99 12.79
CA ASN A 72 -35.37 0.21 12.54
C ASN A 72 -36.23 0.08 13.81
N GLN A 73 -37.54 -0.10 13.64
CA GLN A 73 -38.50 -0.25 14.74
C GLN A 73 -38.27 -1.51 15.59
N ASP A 74 -37.57 -2.51 15.05
CA ASP A 74 -37.20 -3.75 15.75
C ASP A 74 -36.00 -3.58 16.70
N GLY A 75 -35.51 -2.34 16.88
CA GLY A 75 -34.35 -2.03 17.70
C GLY A 75 -33.01 -2.21 16.97
N SER A 76 -33.02 -2.63 15.72
CA SER A 76 -31.77 -2.84 14.97
C SER A 76 -31.29 -1.61 14.22
N THR A 77 -29.97 -1.47 14.17
CA THR A 77 -29.30 -0.40 13.41
C THR A 77 -28.72 -0.98 12.14
N THR A 78 -29.03 -0.35 11.01
CA THR A 78 -28.53 -0.79 9.70
C THR A 78 -27.90 0.36 8.95
N MET A 79 -26.94 0.07 8.08
CA MET A 79 -26.33 1.02 7.16
C MET A 79 -26.15 0.38 5.80
N GLU A 80 -26.04 1.20 4.76
CA GLU A 80 -25.86 0.72 3.39
C GLU A 80 -24.52 1.21 2.85
N ILE A 81 -23.71 0.28 2.33
CA ILE A 81 -22.40 0.58 1.75
C ILE A 81 -22.36 -0.08 0.37
N GLU A 82 -22.13 0.69 -0.70
CA GLU A 82 -22.06 0.17 -2.08
C GLU A 82 -23.29 -0.67 -2.48
N ASN A 83 -24.49 -0.25 -2.05
CA ASN A 83 -25.78 -0.95 -2.22
C ASN A 83 -25.92 -2.30 -1.49
N ILE A 84 -25.09 -2.54 -0.47
CA ILE A 84 -25.17 -3.72 0.38
C ILE A 84 -25.63 -3.29 1.77
N LYS A 85 -26.66 -3.97 2.28
CA LYS A 85 -27.23 -3.68 3.60
C LYS A 85 -26.49 -4.42 4.71
N TYR A 86 -25.93 -3.65 5.63
CA TYR A 86 -25.23 -4.15 6.80
C TYR A 86 -26.02 -3.85 8.08
N ARG A 87 -26.03 -4.79 9.01
CA ARG A 87 -26.44 -4.53 10.39
C ARG A 87 -25.23 -4.07 11.18
N VAL A 88 -25.37 -2.94 11.87
CA VAL A 88 -24.35 -2.36 12.72
C VAL A 88 -24.50 -2.96 14.12
N LEU A 89 -23.47 -3.65 14.58
CA LEU A 89 -23.44 -4.30 15.89
C LEU A 89 -22.87 -3.38 16.96
N ASN A 90 -21.84 -2.61 16.62
CA ASN A 90 -21.17 -1.72 17.56
C ASN A 90 -20.45 -0.59 16.84
N VAL A 91 -20.32 0.56 17.52
CA VAL A 91 -19.55 1.72 17.06
C VAL A 91 -18.59 2.12 18.17
N LEU A 92 -17.30 2.19 17.84
CA LEU A 92 -16.21 2.60 18.73
C LEU A 92 -15.56 3.88 18.21
N PRO A 93 -16.03 5.07 18.65
CA PRO A 93 -15.51 6.35 18.20
C PRO A 93 -14.02 6.55 18.51
N THR A 94 -13.53 6.01 19.62
CA THR A 94 -12.14 6.17 20.08
C THR A 94 -11.12 5.53 19.14
N THR A 95 -11.47 4.39 18.55
CA THR A 95 -10.62 3.66 17.58
C THR A 95 -11.08 3.86 16.14
N GLN A 96 -12.10 4.70 15.94
CA GLN A 96 -12.77 4.91 14.65
C GLN A 96 -13.20 3.59 13.99
N THR A 97 -13.78 2.67 14.76
CA THR A 97 -14.14 1.32 14.30
C THR A 97 -15.64 1.05 14.40
N ILE A 98 -16.21 0.42 13.37
CA ILE A 98 -17.60 -0.06 13.34
C ILE A 98 -17.57 -1.58 13.18
N ARG A 99 -18.30 -2.29 14.01
CA ARG A 99 -18.56 -3.72 13.82
C ARG A 99 -19.85 -3.89 13.03
N ILE A 100 -19.77 -4.55 11.89
CA ILE A 100 -20.90 -4.76 10.98
C ILE A 100 -21.05 -6.24 10.60
N LEU A 101 -22.25 -6.63 10.19
CA LEU A 101 -22.50 -7.92 9.56
C LEU A 101 -23.42 -7.77 8.34
N ARG A 102 -23.29 -8.67 7.36
CA ARG A 102 -24.16 -8.73 6.18
C ARG A 102 -25.54 -9.27 6.54
N GLU A 103 -26.57 -8.43 6.43
CA GLU A 103 -27.92 -8.79 6.89
C GLU A 103 -28.57 -9.89 6.02
N ASP A 104 -28.32 -9.83 4.72
CA ASP A 104 -28.84 -10.75 3.70
C ASP A 104 -28.29 -12.19 3.85
N ILE A 105 -26.99 -12.32 4.10
CA ILE A 105 -26.32 -13.61 4.33
C ILE A 105 -26.69 -14.17 5.70
N MET A 106 -26.75 -13.33 6.74
CA MET A 106 -27.14 -13.79 8.08
C MET A 106 -28.54 -14.40 8.11
N LYS A 107 -29.52 -13.84 7.36
CA LYS A 107 -30.91 -14.32 7.37
C LYS A 107 -31.11 -15.65 6.65
N SER A 108 -30.42 -15.87 5.54
CA SER A 108 -30.76 -16.97 4.63
C SER A 108 -29.55 -17.73 4.07
N THR A 109 -28.33 -17.20 4.22
CA THR A 109 -27.10 -17.67 3.55
C THR A 109 -27.19 -17.63 2.00
N CYS A 110 -28.35 -17.29 1.45
CA CYS A 110 -28.69 -17.29 0.04
C CYS A 110 -29.28 -15.92 -0.33
N PRO A 111 -28.44 -14.86 -0.41
CA PRO A 111 -28.91 -13.53 -0.75
C PRO A 111 -29.48 -13.52 -2.18
N VAL A 112 -30.41 -12.60 -2.44
CA VAL A 112 -31.04 -12.43 -3.76
C VAL A 112 -29.99 -11.98 -4.78
N ASP A 113 -29.13 -11.06 -4.38
CA ASP A 113 -28.02 -10.56 -5.18
C ASP A 113 -26.70 -11.14 -4.68
N LEU A 114 -26.04 -11.92 -5.54
CA LEU A 114 -24.75 -12.56 -5.25
C LEU A 114 -23.60 -11.59 -5.53
N VAL A 115 -23.56 -10.50 -4.78
CA VAL A 115 -22.46 -9.52 -4.79
C VAL A 115 -21.45 -9.85 -3.70
N ASN A 116 -20.16 -9.67 -3.97
CA ASN A 116 -19.14 -9.82 -2.94
C ASN A 116 -19.26 -8.75 -1.86
N THR A 117 -18.81 -9.03 -0.64
CA THR A 117 -18.71 -8.00 0.39
C THR A 117 -17.71 -6.93 -0.06
N THR A 118 -18.17 -5.70 -0.28
CA THR A 118 -17.36 -4.55 -0.70
C THR A 118 -17.58 -3.37 0.24
N LEU A 119 -16.56 -2.51 0.35
CA LEU A 119 -16.64 -1.25 1.11
C LEU A 119 -16.35 -0.08 0.18
N ASP A 120 -16.86 1.11 0.53
CA ASP A 120 -16.34 2.35 -0.01
C ASP A 120 -14.97 2.64 0.62
N TYR A 121 -13.91 2.32 -0.12
CA TYR A 121 -12.53 2.48 0.35
C TYR A 121 -12.09 3.94 0.51
N SER A 122 -12.87 4.90 0.01
CA SER A 122 -12.62 6.32 0.30
C SER A 122 -12.98 6.68 1.75
N LEU A 123 -13.93 5.95 2.34
CA LEU A 123 -14.43 6.20 3.69
C LEU A 123 -14.00 5.13 4.70
N PHE A 124 -13.77 3.89 4.27
CA PHE A 124 -13.55 2.74 5.17
C PHE A 124 -12.32 1.88 4.79
N ASP A 125 -11.74 1.21 5.78
CA ASP A 125 -10.77 0.13 5.68
C ASP A 125 -11.28 -1.10 6.45
N TYR A 126 -10.85 -2.30 6.09
CA TYR A 126 -11.02 -3.46 6.98
C TYR A 126 -10.07 -3.37 8.19
N ALA A 127 -10.55 -3.79 9.36
CA ALA A 127 -9.69 -4.00 10.52
C ALA A 127 -8.85 -5.30 10.36
N SER A 128 -7.72 -5.40 11.07
CA SER A 128 -6.90 -6.61 11.11
C SER A 128 -7.54 -7.72 11.96
N GLY A 129 -7.22 -8.99 11.67
CA GLY A 129 -7.70 -10.15 12.46
C GLY A 129 -8.92 -10.88 11.88
N TYR A 130 -9.29 -10.53 10.65
CA TYR A 130 -10.38 -11.18 9.91
C TYR A 130 -9.82 -11.99 8.75
N THR A 131 -10.54 -13.05 8.39
CA THR A 131 -10.29 -13.84 7.18
C THR A 131 -11.59 -14.00 6.43
N ASN A 132 -11.50 -14.36 5.16
CA ASN A 132 -12.65 -14.50 4.31
C ASN A 132 -13.23 -15.92 4.38
N LEU A 133 -14.56 -16.03 4.31
CA LEU A 133 -15.28 -17.24 3.93
C LEU A 133 -15.92 -17.00 2.56
N THR A 134 -15.89 -18.01 1.71
CA THR A 134 -16.51 -17.98 0.39
C THR A 134 -17.68 -18.95 0.34
N PHE A 135 -18.84 -18.43 -0.03
CA PHE A 135 -20.05 -19.18 -0.35
C PHE A 135 -20.10 -19.40 -1.86
N LEU A 136 -20.03 -20.65 -2.31
CA LEU A 136 -20.11 -21.05 -3.72
C LEU A 136 -21.50 -21.60 -4.02
N TYR A 137 -22.17 -21.08 -5.04
CA TYR A 137 -23.55 -21.43 -5.40
C TYR A 137 -23.59 -22.25 -6.69
N ASP A 138 -24.40 -23.31 -6.72
CA ASP A 138 -24.65 -24.18 -7.88
C ASP A 138 -23.39 -24.75 -8.53
N CYS A 139 -22.56 -25.42 -7.74
CA CYS A 139 -21.41 -26.14 -8.28
C CYS A 139 -21.84 -27.46 -8.94
N PRO A 140 -21.33 -27.79 -10.13
CA PRO A 140 -21.53 -29.10 -10.75
C PRO A 140 -20.90 -30.17 -9.85
N VAL A 141 -21.65 -31.24 -9.57
CA VAL A 141 -21.25 -32.33 -8.68
C VAL A 141 -20.08 -33.09 -9.31
N ALA A 142 -18.87 -32.58 -9.11
CA ALA A 142 -17.63 -33.28 -9.39
C ALA A 142 -17.23 -34.05 -8.12
N SER A 143 -16.74 -35.27 -8.31
CA SER A 143 -16.21 -36.17 -7.30
C SER A 143 -15.14 -35.58 -6.37
N ASP A 144 -14.62 -34.38 -6.67
CA ASP A 144 -13.62 -33.66 -5.85
C ASP A 144 -14.21 -32.94 -4.62
N PHE A 145 -15.54 -32.75 -4.55
CA PHE A 145 -16.22 -32.14 -3.38
C PHE A 145 -16.90 -33.18 -2.47
N ALA A 146 -16.77 -34.46 -2.79
CA ALA A 146 -17.47 -35.55 -2.10
C ALA A 146 -16.99 -35.78 -0.64
N GLU A 147 -15.92 -35.12 -0.20
CA GLU A 147 -15.40 -35.18 1.17
C GLU A 147 -15.66 -33.92 2.01
N MET A 148 -16.33 -32.89 1.48
CA MET A 148 -16.64 -31.69 2.26
C MET A 148 -18.04 -31.74 2.89
N ASP A 149 -18.06 -32.09 4.17
CA ASP A 149 -19.21 -32.01 5.07
C ASP A 149 -19.60 -30.53 5.30
N GLY A 150 -20.39 -29.95 4.38
CA GLY A 150 -20.76 -28.53 4.45
C GLY A 150 -21.73 -28.05 3.36
N THR A 151 -22.50 -28.96 2.76
CA THR A 151 -23.46 -28.61 1.70
C THR A 151 -24.80 -28.22 2.29
N PHE A 152 -25.33 -27.04 1.94
CA PHE A 152 -26.65 -26.59 2.37
C PHE A 152 -27.54 -26.26 1.17
N ALA A 153 -28.84 -26.53 1.27
CA ALA A 153 -29.82 -26.26 0.22
C ALA A 153 -30.56 -24.95 0.49
N CYS A 154 -30.60 -24.04 -0.50
CA CYS A 154 -31.39 -22.82 -0.40
C CYS A 154 -32.87 -23.13 -0.62
N ARG A 155 -33.66 -23.25 0.45
CA ARG A 155 -35.13 -23.20 0.33
C ARG A 155 -35.50 -21.76 0.00
N ASN A 156 -35.86 -21.49 -1.26
CA ASN A 156 -36.38 -20.21 -1.80
C ASN A 156 -35.39 -19.35 -2.63
N SER A 157 -34.26 -19.89 -3.09
CA SER A 157 -33.43 -19.19 -4.09
C SER A 157 -33.45 -19.94 -5.43
N LYS A 158 -32.89 -19.32 -6.49
CA LYS A 158 -32.65 -20.00 -7.78
C LYS A 158 -31.60 -21.12 -7.66
N TYR A 159 -30.85 -21.13 -6.56
CA TYR A 159 -29.71 -22.00 -6.33
C TYR A 159 -30.10 -23.23 -5.49
N HIS A 160 -29.59 -24.39 -5.87
CA HIS A 160 -29.92 -25.70 -5.34
C HIS A 160 -28.92 -26.14 -4.26
N ASN A 161 -27.64 -25.80 -4.41
CA ASN A 161 -26.57 -26.17 -3.48
C ASN A 161 -25.60 -25.02 -3.21
N VAL A 162 -25.18 -24.90 -1.95
CA VAL A 162 -24.16 -23.94 -1.50
C VAL A 162 -23.04 -24.66 -0.77
N PHE A 163 -21.80 -24.37 -1.14
CA PHE A 163 -20.59 -24.82 -0.44
C PHE A 163 -19.89 -23.65 0.24
N VAL A 164 -19.29 -23.91 1.40
CA VAL A 164 -18.58 -22.88 2.16
C VAL A 164 -17.12 -23.28 2.29
N LEU A 165 -16.22 -22.40 1.84
CA LEU A 165 -14.78 -22.62 1.90
C LEU A 165 -14.11 -21.50 2.72
N PRO A 166 -13.09 -21.83 3.53
CA PRO A 166 -12.22 -20.82 4.09
C PRO A 166 -11.37 -20.15 3.00
N GLY A 167 -11.13 -18.86 3.13
CA GLY A 167 -10.45 -18.01 2.15
C GLY A 167 -11.41 -17.25 1.23
N ALA A 168 -10.87 -16.31 0.45
CA ALA A 168 -11.61 -15.76 -0.69
C ALA A 168 -11.27 -16.59 -1.93
N VAL A 169 -12.28 -17.25 -2.48
CA VAL A 169 -12.19 -18.09 -3.67
C VAL A 169 -13.20 -17.55 -4.67
N GLY A 170 -12.84 -17.52 -5.96
CA GLY A 170 -13.80 -17.19 -7.01
C GLY A 170 -14.83 -18.33 -7.22
N PRO A 171 -15.82 -18.12 -8.10
CA PRO A 171 -16.86 -19.13 -8.35
C PRO A 171 -16.31 -20.42 -8.99
N GLY A 172 -15.16 -20.36 -9.69
CA GLY A 172 -14.57 -21.52 -10.34
C GLY A 172 -15.53 -22.12 -11.38
N LYS A 173 -15.95 -23.37 -11.18
CA LYS A 173 -16.96 -24.06 -12.01
C LYS A 173 -18.40 -23.87 -11.51
N CYS A 174 -18.58 -23.21 -10.38
CA CYS A 174 -19.89 -22.91 -9.81
C CYS A 174 -20.49 -21.67 -10.49
N ASP A 175 -21.80 -21.49 -10.40
CA ASP A 175 -22.49 -20.37 -11.04
C ASP A 175 -22.11 -19.01 -10.42
N ALA A 176 -21.83 -18.97 -9.11
CA ALA A 176 -21.47 -17.73 -8.42
C ALA A 176 -20.73 -17.97 -7.10
N SER A 177 -20.07 -16.93 -6.60
CA SER A 177 -19.39 -16.92 -5.31
C SER A 177 -19.66 -15.62 -4.55
N VAL A 178 -19.83 -15.71 -3.24
CA VAL A 178 -19.94 -14.55 -2.36
C VAL A 178 -18.93 -14.68 -1.24
N THR A 179 -18.04 -13.69 -1.11
CA THR A 179 -17.06 -13.65 -0.02
C THR A 179 -17.54 -12.78 1.15
N VAL A 180 -17.36 -13.26 2.38
CA VAL A 180 -17.71 -12.56 3.63
C VAL A 180 -16.55 -12.62 4.63
N PRO A 181 -16.09 -11.49 5.19
CA PRO A 181 -15.11 -11.49 6.26
C PRO A 181 -15.70 -12.02 7.58
N VAL A 182 -14.93 -12.85 8.29
CA VAL A 182 -15.24 -13.38 9.63
C VAL A 182 -13.99 -13.38 10.51
N PRO A 183 -14.12 -13.43 11.85
CA PRO A 183 -12.97 -13.49 12.75
C PRO A 183 -12.07 -14.71 12.48
N GLN A 184 -10.74 -14.51 12.43
CA GLN A 184 -9.78 -15.59 12.14
C GLN A 184 -9.90 -16.80 13.09
N MET A 185 -10.18 -16.55 14.36
CA MET A 185 -10.38 -17.59 15.38
C MET A 185 -11.56 -18.51 15.05
N SER A 186 -12.60 -17.98 14.41
CA SER A 186 -13.84 -18.68 14.09
C SER A 186 -13.78 -19.39 12.73
N ALA A 187 -12.87 -18.99 11.84
CA ALA A 187 -12.71 -19.56 10.50
C ALA A 187 -12.02 -20.94 10.47
N GLY A 188 -11.15 -21.25 11.44
CA GLY A 188 -10.37 -22.50 11.47
C GLY A 188 -11.20 -23.78 11.64
N ASN A 189 -12.45 -23.66 12.10
CA ASN A 189 -13.34 -24.79 12.34
C ASN A 189 -14.46 -24.94 11.28
N VAL A 190 -14.48 -24.11 10.22
CA VAL A 190 -15.64 -23.99 9.32
C VAL A 190 -15.92 -25.25 8.50
N GLY A 191 -14.91 -26.05 8.17
CA GLY A 191 -15.07 -27.33 7.47
C GLY A 191 -15.78 -28.44 8.27
N SER A 192 -16.16 -28.17 9.52
CA SER A 192 -16.88 -29.10 10.42
C SER A 192 -18.20 -28.50 10.95
N LEU A 193 -18.58 -27.28 10.57
CA LEU A 193 -19.73 -26.59 11.15
C LEU A 193 -21.03 -26.95 10.42
N ASN A 194 -22.05 -27.33 11.19
CA ASN A 194 -23.43 -27.40 10.72
C ASN A 194 -24.02 -25.98 10.48
N THR A 195 -25.23 -25.89 9.91
CA THR A 195 -25.91 -24.61 9.63
C THR A 195 -25.98 -23.67 10.83
N SER A 196 -26.20 -24.22 12.04
CA SER A 196 -26.26 -23.43 13.27
C SER A 196 -24.90 -22.85 13.67
N GLY A 197 -23.81 -23.60 13.49
CA GLY A 197 -22.46 -23.13 13.78
C GLY A 197 -22.01 -22.04 12.83
N LEU A 198 -22.31 -22.17 11.54
CA LEU A 198 -22.02 -21.14 10.54
C LEU A 198 -22.81 -19.85 10.80
N ALA A 199 -24.09 -19.96 11.16
CA ALA A 199 -24.90 -18.82 11.54
C ALA A 199 -24.33 -18.07 12.75
N GLN A 200 -23.78 -18.78 13.75
CA GLN A 200 -23.12 -18.15 14.89
C GLN A 200 -21.87 -17.37 14.47
N VAL A 201 -21.02 -17.93 13.60
CA VAL A 201 -19.83 -17.24 13.10
C VAL A 201 -20.19 -15.97 12.31
N LEU A 202 -21.23 -16.04 11.47
CA LEU A 202 -21.70 -14.89 10.71
C LEU A 202 -22.32 -13.79 11.60
N GLN A 203 -22.90 -14.17 12.74
CA GLN A 203 -23.46 -13.23 13.72
C GLN A 203 -22.39 -12.46 14.50
N GLU A 204 -21.14 -12.96 14.56
CA GLU A 204 -20.03 -12.22 15.18
C GLU A 204 -19.70 -10.92 14.41
N GLY A 205 -19.93 -10.91 13.09
CA GLY A 205 -19.62 -9.80 12.21
C GLY A 205 -18.12 -9.53 12.05
N PHE A 206 -17.80 -8.40 11.44
CA PHE A 206 -16.43 -7.94 11.21
C PHE A 206 -16.27 -6.44 11.42
N ASP A 207 -15.04 -6.05 11.77
CA ASP A 207 -14.71 -4.66 12.08
C ASP A 207 -14.19 -3.93 10.83
N ILE A 208 -14.71 -2.73 10.61
CA ILE A 208 -14.23 -1.77 9.62
C ILE A 208 -13.79 -0.49 10.34
N ARG A 209 -12.77 0.19 9.82
CA ARG A 209 -12.26 1.46 10.34
C ARG A 209 -12.60 2.59 9.39
N TRP A 210 -13.10 3.72 9.88
CA TRP A 210 -13.37 4.87 9.03
C TRP A 210 -12.20 5.87 8.93
N LYS A 211 -12.12 6.57 7.79
CA LYS A 211 -11.00 7.45 7.38
C LYS A 211 -11.34 8.94 7.45
N LEU A 212 -11.99 9.38 8.52
CA LEU A 212 -12.27 10.81 8.71
C LEU A 212 -11.25 11.44 9.66
N GLU A 213 -10.80 12.66 9.36
CA GLU A 213 -9.86 13.39 10.21
C GLU A 213 -10.52 13.76 11.53
N SER A 214 -10.25 12.95 12.57
CA SER A 214 -10.85 13.14 13.89
C SER A 214 -10.39 14.44 14.56
N LYS A 215 -9.18 14.92 14.26
CA LYS A 215 -8.57 16.09 14.92
C LYS A 215 -9.38 17.37 14.75
N THR A 216 -9.92 17.62 13.56
CA THR A 216 -10.70 18.83 13.26
C THR A 216 -12.00 18.84 14.06
N CYS A 217 -12.70 17.70 14.11
CA CYS A 217 -13.93 17.59 14.88
C CYS A 217 -13.67 17.55 16.40
N SER A 218 -12.63 16.85 16.88
CA SER A 218 -12.26 16.85 18.29
C SER A 218 -11.94 18.27 18.79
N LYS A 219 -11.14 19.03 18.03
CA LYS A 219 -10.83 20.43 18.35
C LYS A 219 -12.08 21.31 18.35
N CYS A 220 -12.96 21.14 17.35
CA CYS A 220 -14.24 21.82 17.28
C CYS A 220 -15.08 21.60 18.56
N ILE A 221 -15.18 20.35 19.01
CA ILE A 221 -15.92 19.99 20.23
C ILE A 221 -15.27 20.59 21.48
N GLU A 222 -13.94 20.59 21.58
CA GLU A 222 -13.19 21.22 22.68
C GLU A 222 -13.48 22.73 22.77
N GLU A 223 -13.68 23.40 21.63
CA GLU A 223 -14.00 24.82 21.53
C GLU A 223 -15.51 25.12 21.64
N LYS A 224 -16.31 24.13 22.11
CA LYS A 224 -17.78 24.19 22.23
C LYS A 224 -18.51 24.38 20.89
N GLY A 225 -17.85 24.07 19.78
CA GLY A 225 -18.46 23.96 18.47
C GLY A 225 -19.16 22.61 18.24
N ARG A 226 -19.83 22.48 17.10
CA ARG A 226 -20.55 21.27 16.68
C ARG A 226 -20.09 20.87 15.29
N CYS A 227 -19.64 19.64 15.14
CA CYS A 227 -19.17 19.14 13.84
C CYS A 227 -20.34 18.94 12.89
N GLY A 228 -20.08 19.18 11.61
CA GLY A 228 -20.97 18.88 10.52
C GLY A 228 -20.20 18.75 9.22
N TYR A 229 -20.94 18.69 8.12
CA TYR A 229 -20.41 18.57 6.77
C TYR A 229 -20.80 19.79 5.94
N ASP A 230 -19.82 20.36 5.24
CA ASP A 230 -20.07 21.42 4.28
C ASP A 230 -20.12 20.82 2.86
N GLU A 231 -21.31 20.86 2.25
CA GLU A 231 -21.56 20.34 0.91
C GLU A 231 -20.74 21.07 -0.17
N TYR A 232 -20.35 22.33 0.05
CA TYR A 232 -19.58 23.11 -0.93
C TYR A 232 -18.10 22.77 -0.92
N SER A 233 -17.47 22.77 0.27
CA SER A 233 -16.05 22.40 0.41
C SER A 233 -15.81 20.90 0.43
N LYS A 234 -16.86 20.09 0.61
CA LYS A 234 -16.82 18.63 0.78
C LYS A 234 -15.95 18.19 1.95
N GLN A 235 -15.92 18.97 3.02
CA GLN A 235 -15.07 18.73 4.18
C GLN A 235 -15.86 18.80 5.49
N THR A 236 -15.27 18.26 6.55
CA THR A 236 -15.76 18.44 7.92
C THR A 236 -15.68 19.92 8.29
N THR A 237 -16.78 20.49 8.78
CA THR A 237 -16.87 21.88 9.24
C THR A 237 -17.25 21.94 10.71
N CYS A 238 -16.89 23.04 11.37
CA CYS A 238 -17.26 23.33 12.75
C CYS A 238 -18.28 24.46 12.77
N PHE A 239 -19.50 24.15 13.23
CA PHE A 239 -20.53 25.14 13.50
C PHE A 239 -20.30 25.74 14.88
N CYS A 240 -20.29 27.08 14.96
CA CYS A 240 -19.91 27.82 16.17
C CYS A 240 -21.09 28.58 16.77
N PRO A 241 -21.11 28.79 18.10
CA PRO A 241 -22.16 29.57 18.77
C PRO A 241 -22.11 31.07 18.43
N GLY A 242 -21.03 31.56 17.81
CA GLY A 242 -20.84 32.95 17.42
C GLY A 242 -20.09 33.07 16.10
N LEU A 243 -19.85 34.30 15.64
CA LEU A 243 -19.12 34.56 14.40
C LEU A 243 -17.63 34.15 14.50
N PRO A 244 -17.04 33.50 13.47
CA PRO A 244 -17.71 32.99 12.27
C PRO A 244 -18.53 31.74 12.59
N TYR A 245 -19.79 31.70 12.12
CA TYR A 245 -20.75 30.65 12.46
C TYR A 245 -20.41 29.27 11.87
N ALA A 246 -19.57 29.22 10.83
CA ALA A 246 -19.02 28.00 10.25
C ALA A 246 -17.54 28.25 9.92
N SER A 247 -16.65 27.41 10.43
CA SER A 247 -15.20 27.48 10.18
C SER A 247 -14.52 26.16 10.54
N ALA A 248 -13.20 26.05 10.42
CA ALA A 248 -12.46 24.86 10.86
C ALA A 248 -12.34 24.73 12.39
N SER A 249 -12.52 25.82 13.14
CA SER A 249 -12.34 25.89 14.61
C SER A 249 -13.04 27.12 15.18
N CYS A 250 -13.71 27.01 16.33
CA CYS A 250 -14.41 28.13 16.93
C CYS A 250 -13.44 29.03 17.72
N PRO A 251 -13.40 30.35 17.44
CA PRO A 251 -12.58 31.26 18.22
C PRO A 251 -13.07 31.30 19.67
N VAL A 252 -12.15 31.05 20.61
CA VAL A 252 -12.42 31.24 22.04
C VAL A 252 -12.68 32.71 22.27
N ALA A 253 -13.90 33.06 22.67
CA ALA A 253 -14.24 34.42 23.08
C ALA A 253 -13.39 34.79 24.31
N THR A 254 -12.27 35.49 24.10
CA THR A 254 -11.65 36.30 25.15
C THR A 254 -12.67 37.38 25.52
N PHE A 255 -13.30 37.22 26.68
CA PHE A 255 -14.17 38.23 27.26
C PHE A 255 -13.38 39.53 27.48
N GLY A 256 -13.43 40.42 26.51
CA GLY A 256 -13.12 41.83 26.64
C GLY A 256 -14.36 42.63 26.21
N LEU A 257 -15.08 43.19 27.17
CA LEU A 257 -16.17 44.14 26.92
C LEU A 257 -15.68 45.31 26.04
N PRO A 258 -16.46 45.77 25.03
CA PRO A 258 -16.31 47.10 24.48
C PRO A 258 -17.29 48.05 25.19
N THR A 259 -16.76 48.97 26.00
CA THR A 259 -17.51 50.12 26.49
C THR A 259 -17.59 51.19 25.39
N TYR A 260 -18.82 51.60 25.08
CA TYR A 260 -19.14 52.80 24.31
C TYR A 260 -18.67 54.06 25.05
N GLY A 261 -18.20 55.08 24.29
CA GLY A 261 -18.45 56.47 24.65
C GLY A 261 -17.31 57.47 24.45
N TYR A 262 -17.46 58.29 23.40
CA TYR A 262 -17.17 59.73 23.32
C TYR A 262 -15.78 60.30 23.71
N ALA A 263 -15.05 60.79 22.69
CA ALA A 263 -14.19 61.99 22.80
C ALA A 263 -15.07 63.26 22.72
N PRO A 264 -14.64 64.51 23.06
CA PRO A 264 -13.27 65.10 23.19
C PRO A 264 -13.18 66.11 24.41
N PRO A 265 -12.31 67.16 24.50
CA PRO A 265 -11.15 67.61 23.70
C PRO A 265 -9.84 67.96 24.48
N LEU A 266 -8.79 68.19 23.69
CA LEU A 266 -7.44 68.80 23.94
C LEU A 266 -7.49 70.18 24.68
N PRO A 267 -6.38 70.83 25.16
CA PRO A 267 -5.02 70.82 24.58
C PRO A 267 -3.78 71.11 25.51
N ILE A 268 -2.59 71.20 24.89
CA ILE A 268 -1.38 72.04 25.20
C ILE A 268 -0.19 71.46 26.00
N SER A 269 0.85 71.12 25.22
CA SER A 269 2.33 71.26 25.33
C SER A 269 3.12 71.45 26.66
N ILE A 270 4.12 70.56 26.87
CA ILE A 270 5.61 70.73 26.92
C ILE A 270 6.10 72.16 27.30
N PRO A 271 7.12 72.43 28.18
CA PRO A 271 8.46 71.83 27.97
C PRO A 271 9.53 71.75 29.10
N SER A 272 10.58 70.95 28.80
CA SER A 272 12.02 71.14 29.16
C SER A 272 12.57 70.55 30.49
N PRO A 273 13.91 70.50 30.72
CA PRO A 273 14.72 69.29 30.48
C PRO A 273 15.79 68.95 31.56
N SER A 274 16.37 67.75 31.48
CA SER A 274 17.77 67.38 31.90
C SER A 274 18.20 67.55 33.38
N PRO A 275 19.37 67.03 33.86
CA PRO A 275 20.19 65.89 33.44
C PRO A 275 20.59 64.93 34.61
N ASP A 276 21.33 63.88 34.24
CA ASP A 276 22.48 63.25 34.92
C ASP A 276 22.39 62.31 36.15
N ASN A 277 22.80 61.07 35.85
CA ASN A 277 23.89 60.27 36.46
C ASN A 277 23.91 59.83 37.94
N ARG A 278 23.83 58.49 38.07
CA ARG A 278 24.71 57.55 38.81
C ARG A 278 24.69 57.41 40.34
N LYS A 279 24.42 56.14 40.71
CA LYS A 279 25.06 55.24 41.70
C LYS A 279 24.72 55.39 43.19
N LYS A 280 24.20 54.29 43.76
CA LYS A 280 24.91 53.47 44.78
C LYS A 280 24.25 52.09 44.93
N ASN A 281 25.09 51.05 44.90
CA ASN A 281 24.77 49.66 45.23
C ASN A 281 24.72 49.46 46.76
N GLN A 282 23.91 48.52 47.24
CA GLN A 282 24.40 47.34 47.99
C GLN A 282 23.32 46.23 48.15
N THR A 283 23.81 45.00 48.00
CA THR A 283 23.35 43.58 48.06
C THR A 283 22.66 43.13 49.37
N PRO A 284 22.13 41.86 49.58
CA PRO A 284 22.65 40.56 49.07
C PRO A 284 21.73 39.30 48.85
N LEU A 285 22.35 38.25 48.23
CA LEU A 285 22.20 36.76 48.31
C LEU A 285 20.83 36.07 47.96
N ALA A 286 20.69 34.86 47.39
CA ALA A 286 21.51 33.63 47.17
C ALA A 286 20.90 32.77 46.00
N VAL A 287 21.64 32.19 45.03
CA VAL A 287 22.22 30.81 44.88
C VAL A 287 21.28 29.60 45.13
N GLY A 288 21.11 28.71 44.12
CA GLY A 288 20.46 27.39 44.26
C GLY A 288 20.24 26.54 42.98
N ILE A 289 21.30 25.85 42.55
CA ILE A 289 21.57 24.82 41.50
C ILE A 289 20.43 23.87 41.03
N SER A 290 20.44 23.59 39.71
CA SER A 290 19.76 22.51 39.00
C SER A 290 20.58 21.20 38.94
N VAL A 291 20.10 20.13 39.58
CA VAL A 291 20.49 18.73 39.30
C VAL A 291 19.23 17.87 39.37
N GLY A 292 18.79 17.34 38.23
CA GLY A 292 17.59 16.49 38.17
C GLY A 292 17.24 15.91 36.79
N GLY A 293 17.94 16.31 35.73
CA GLY A 293 17.63 15.86 34.36
C GLY A 293 18.29 14.55 33.93
N ALA A 294 19.45 14.19 34.47
CA ALA A 294 20.24 13.06 33.94
C ALA A 294 19.85 11.68 34.51
N VAL A 295 19.21 11.63 35.68
CA VAL A 295 18.87 10.36 36.35
C VAL A 295 17.60 9.73 35.76
N LEU A 296 16.67 10.53 35.23
CA LEU A 296 15.41 10.03 34.68
C LEU A 296 15.56 9.41 33.27
N ALA A 297 16.52 9.89 32.46
CA ALA A 297 16.79 9.34 31.14
C ALA A 297 17.48 7.96 31.20
N GLY A 298 18.39 7.75 32.16
CA GLY A 298 19.10 6.48 32.33
C GLY A 298 18.17 5.34 32.78
N ILE A 299 17.17 5.63 33.61
CA ILE A 299 16.21 4.62 34.09
C ILE A 299 15.30 4.14 32.96
N GLY A 300 14.86 5.04 32.05
CA GLY A 300 14.02 4.69 30.91
C GLY A 300 14.70 3.75 29.90
N VAL A 301 15.97 4.01 29.59
CA VAL A 301 16.76 3.17 28.66
C VAL A 301 17.08 1.81 29.30
N GLY A 302 17.41 1.78 30.60
CA GLY A 302 17.63 0.54 31.34
C GLY A 302 16.38 -0.35 31.40
N TRP A 303 15.20 0.25 31.58
CA TRP A 303 13.93 -0.49 31.59
C TRP A 303 13.57 -1.09 30.23
N LEU A 304 13.82 -0.35 29.13
CA LEU A 304 13.62 -0.83 27.76
C LEU A 304 14.54 -2.02 27.43
N VAL A 305 15.83 -1.93 27.78
CA VAL A 305 16.79 -3.03 27.57
C VAL A 305 16.41 -4.25 28.41
N PHE A 306 15.97 -4.06 29.66
CA PHE A 306 15.51 -5.14 30.52
C PHE A 306 14.26 -5.83 29.94
N PHE A 307 13.27 -5.07 29.47
CA PHE A 307 12.05 -5.61 28.87
C PHE A 307 12.31 -6.38 27.57
N CYS A 308 13.22 -5.89 26.73
CA CYS A 308 13.67 -6.58 25.52
C CYS A 308 14.40 -7.89 25.83
N ARG A 309 15.26 -7.92 26.87
CA ARG A 309 15.95 -9.15 27.31
C ARG A 309 14.98 -10.16 27.93
N GLN A 310 13.95 -9.70 28.65
CA GLN A 310 12.93 -10.57 29.24
C GLN A 310 12.02 -11.20 28.16
N LYS A 311 11.68 -10.46 27.10
CA LYS A 311 10.93 -10.97 25.93
C LYS A 311 11.73 -12.00 25.14
N ARG A 312 13.04 -11.81 24.96
CA ARG A 312 13.95 -12.81 24.36
C ARG A 312 14.00 -14.12 25.16
N LYS A 313 14.03 -14.06 26.51
CA LYS A 313 14.01 -15.27 27.36
C LYS A 313 12.70 -16.07 27.26
N ARG A 314 11.55 -15.40 27.11
CA ARG A 314 10.24 -16.08 26.93
C ARG A 314 10.13 -16.79 25.58
N ILE A 315 10.65 -16.20 24.51
CA ILE A 315 10.65 -16.80 23.16
C ILE A 315 11.60 -18.01 23.11
N ALA A 316 12.77 -17.94 23.76
CA ALA A 316 13.71 -19.06 23.84
C ALA A 316 13.14 -20.28 24.61
N SER A 317 12.30 -20.05 25.63
CA SER A 317 11.62 -21.13 26.37
C SER A 317 10.45 -21.78 25.64
N GLN A 318 9.90 -21.13 24.61
CA GLN A 318 8.82 -21.67 23.78
C GLN A 318 9.36 -22.45 22.56
N ALA A 319 10.52 -22.06 22.02
CA ALA A 319 11.18 -22.78 20.93
C ALA A 319 11.73 -24.16 21.36
N SER A 320 12.12 -24.34 22.62
CA SER A 320 12.63 -25.62 23.13
C SER A 320 11.53 -26.66 23.46
N ARG A 321 10.25 -26.25 23.48
CA ARG A 321 9.13 -27.14 23.82
C ARG A 321 8.44 -27.77 22.60
N ALA A 322 8.73 -27.27 21.40
CA ALA A 322 8.14 -27.73 20.13
C ALA A 322 8.97 -28.82 19.41
N GLN A 323 10.06 -29.32 20.02
CA GLN A 323 10.99 -30.25 19.37
C GLN A 323 11.05 -31.66 19.99
N THR A 324 10.14 -32.00 20.93
CA THR A 324 10.16 -33.30 21.63
C THR A 324 9.07 -34.30 21.20
N GLU A 325 8.15 -33.95 20.29
CA GLU A 325 7.13 -34.91 19.81
C GLU A 325 7.10 -35.00 18.27
N ARG A 326 8.06 -35.75 17.69
CA ARG A 326 7.83 -36.60 16.50
C ARG A 326 9.11 -37.36 16.14
N LYS A 327 9.29 -38.52 16.76
CA LYS A 327 10.06 -39.64 16.22
C LYS A 327 9.20 -40.87 16.50
N ASP A 328 8.70 -41.51 15.44
CA ASP A 328 8.63 -42.97 15.24
C ASP A 328 7.81 -43.31 13.97
N LEU A 329 8.53 -43.93 13.01
CA LEU A 329 8.26 -44.90 11.91
C LEU A 329 6.84 -45.46 11.63
N PRO A 330 6.57 -46.25 10.54
CA PRO A 330 7.36 -46.56 9.33
C PRO A 330 6.62 -46.55 7.96
N ILE A 331 7.45 -46.58 6.92
CA ILE A 331 7.37 -47.18 5.57
C ILE A 331 6.20 -48.15 5.27
N LEU A 332 5.50 -47.94 4.14
CA LEU A 332 5.02 -49.03 3.28
C LEU A 332 5.14 -48.64 1.79
N SER A 333 5.87 -49.47 1.07
CA SER A 333 6.06 -49.53 -0.37
C SER A 333 4.92 -50.30 -1.03
N SER A 334 4.51 -49.88 -2.24
CA SER A 334 4.18 -50.83 -3.30
C SER A 334 4.17 -50.17 -4.68
N SER A 335 4.71 -50.95 -5.60
CA SER A 335 5.05 -50.71 -7.00
C SER A 335 3.93 -51.16 -7.95
N THR A 336 4.18 -50.93 -9.24
CA THR A 336 3.54 -51.47 -10.47
C THR A 336 2.30 -50.70 -10.95
N GLY A 337 2.11 -50.38 -12.23
CA GLY A 337 2.87 -50.63 -13.44
C GLY A 337 1.97 -50.41 -14.67
N LEU A 338 2.52 -49.74 -15.69
CA LEU A 338 2.29 -49.90 -17.13
C LEU A 338 0.89 -49.71 -17.80
N SER A 339 0.88 -48.66 -18.66
CA SER A 339 0.59 -48.66 -20.11
C SER A 339 -0.83 -48.71 -20.71
N SER A 340 -1.02 -47.67 -21.55
CA SER A 340 -1.50 -47.66 -22.95
C SER A 340 -3.00 -47.65 -23.29
N SER A 341 -3.39 -46.48 -23.83
CA SER A 341 -4.12 -46.23 -25.08
C SER A 341 -5.53 -46.82 -25.28
N SER A 342 -6.49 -45.94 -25.54
CA SER A 342 -7.28 -45.99 -26.79
C SER A 342 -8.18 -44.76 -26.93
N THR A 343 -8.02 -44.04 -28.03
CA THR A 343 -9.08 -43.27 -28.68
C THR A 343 -10.07 -44.26 -29.31
N PRO A 344 -11.35 -43.91 -29.49
CA PRO A 344 -11.72 -43.42 -30.83
C PRO A 344 -12.80 -42.33 -30.84
N SER A 345 -12.91 -41.74 -32.02
CA SER A 345 -13.66 -40.55 -32.40
C SER A 345 -15.16 -40.77 -32.63
N SER A 346 -15.87 -39.64 -32.55
CA SER A 346 -17.08 -39.24 -33.30
C SER A 346 -18.41 -39.95 -33.04
N THR A 347 -19.42 -39.14 -32.69
CA THR A 347 -20.66 -39.07 -33.48
C THR A 347 -21.38 -37.74 -33.24
N THR A 348 -21.74 -37.15 -34.35
CA THR A 348 -22.40 -35.86 -34.58
C THR A 348 -23.88 -35.93 -34.18
N PHE A 349 -24.41 -34.89 -33.53
CA PHE A 349 -25.83 -34.52 -33.68
C PHE A 349 -25.96 -33.00 -33.78
N THR A 350 -26.12 -32.55 -35.02
CA THR A 350 -26.67 -31.25 -35.40
C THR A 350 -28.11 -31.12 -34.91
N ARG A 351 -28.42 -30.02 -34.22
CA ARG A 351 -29.76 -29.41 -34.31
C ARG A 351 -29.66 -27.89 -34.21
N SER A 352 -30.18 -27.27 -35.25
CA SER A 352 -30.23 -25.86 -35.59
C SER A 352 -31.12 -25.01 -34.66
N ILE A 353 -30.56 -23.87 -34.25
CA ILE A 353 -31.07 -22.48 -34.11
C ILE A 353 -32.60 -22.26 -33.94
N PRO A 354 -33.01 -21.37 -33.00
CA PRO A 354 -33.62 -20.10 -33.42
C PRO A 354 -32.89 -18.87 -32.86
N SER A 355 -32.55 -17.97 -33.77
CA SER A 355 -31.99 -16.64 -33.57
C SER A 355 -33.06 -15.67 -33.07
N TYR A 356 -32.75 -14.89 -32.03
CA TYR A 356 -33.46 -13.66 -31.69
C TYR A 356 -32.56 -12.44 -31.95
N PRO A 357 -33.13 -11.33 -32.45
CA PRO A 357 -32.38 -10.21 -33.01
C PRO A 357 -31.88 -9.27 -31.90
N SER A 358 -30.56 -9.22 -31.72
CA SER A 358 -29.92 -8.08 -31.03
C SER A 358 -29.59 -7.02 -32.07
N SER A 359 -30.46 -6.02 -32.19
CA SER A 359 -30.17 -4.80 -32.92
C SER A 359 -30.30 -3.61 -31.99
N LYS A 360 -29.28 -3.38 -31.17
CA LYS A 360 -28.85 -2.04 -30.78
C LYS A 360 -27.31 -2.03 -30.78
N SER A 361 -26.79 -1.33 -31.76
CA SER A 361 -25.39 -1.04 -32.06
C SER A 361 -24.46 -0.89 -30.85
N GLU A 362 -23.48 -1.79 -30.72
CA GLU A 362 -22.26 -1.65 -29.90
C GLU A 362 -21.23 -0.72 -30.56
N ALA A 363 -21.63 0.47 -30.99
CA ALA A 363 -20.73 1.40 -31.70
C ALA A 363 -20.51 2.75 -31.00
N ASP A 364 -21.10 2.99 -29.81
CA ASP A 364 -21.13 4.37 -29.28
C ASP A 364 -20.81 4.55 -27.78
N TYR A 365 -20.16 3.56 -27.13
CA TYR A 365 -19.64 3.74 -25.75
C TYR A 365 -18.10 3.86 -25.66
N GLY A 366 -17.40 3.91 -26.79
CA GLY A 366 -15.93 3.91 -26.85
C GLY A 366 -15.24 5.27 -26.76
N ARG A 367 -15.93 6.36 -26.37
CA ARG A 367 -15.34 7.70 -26.36
C ARG A 367 -15.60 8.42 -25.04
N GLY A 368 -14.76 8.15 -24.02
CA GLY A 368 -14.59 9.09 -22.90
C GLY A 368 -14.32 8.54 -21.50
N SER A 369 -14.22 7.23 -21.26
CA SER A 369 -13.81 6.74 -19.93
C SER A 369 -12.29 6.75 -19.84
N SER A 370 -11.70 7.77 -19.20
CA SER A 370 -10.27 7.77 -18.84
C SER A 370 -10.12 7.40 -17.36
N TYR A 371 -9.29 6.40 -17.04
CA TYR A 371 -8.87 6.18 -15.64
C TYR A 371 -7.62 7.02 -15.38
N PHE A 372 -7.76 8.09 -14.60
CA PHE A 372 -6.63 9.00 -14.30
C PHE A 372 -5.93 9.56 -15.55
N GLY A 373 -6.66 9.70 -16.68
CA GLY A 373 -6.09 10.11 -17.97
C GLY A 373 -5.49 8.98 -18.82
N ALA A 374 -5.43 7.73 -18.33
CA ALA A 374 -5.03 6.57 -19.12
C ALA A 374 -6.08 6.20 -20.17
N HIS A 375 -5.62 5.72 -21.33
CA HIS A 375 -6.48 5.14 -22.35
C HIS A 375 -7.08 3.82 -21.87
N VAL A 376 -8.36 3.60 -22.14
CA VAL A 376 -9.06 2.37 -21.76
C VAL A 376 -9.26 1.49 -22.98
N PHE A 377 -8.51 0.39 -23.01
CA PHE A 377 -8.61 -0.63 -24.05
C PHE A 377 -9.76 -1.59 -23.76
N SER A 378 -10.37 -2.12 -24.82
CA SER A 378 -11.32 -3.22 -24.67
C SER A 378 -10.58 -4.54 -24.46
N PHE A 379 -11.19 -5.49 -23.73
CA PHE A 379 -10.58 -6.81 -23.55
C PHE A 379 -10.38 -7.52 -24.90
N ALA A 380 -11.39 -7.47 -25.78
CA ALA A 380 -11.35 -8.11 -27.10
C ALA A 380 -10.19 -7.58 -27.98
N GLU A 381 -9.93 -6.27 -27.94
CA GLU A 381 -8.81 -5.66 -28.64
C GLU A 381 -7.46 -6.21 -28.15
N LEU A 382 -7.27 -6.35 -26.83
CA LEU A 382 -6.02 -6.88 -26.27
C LEU A 382 -5.89 -8.39 -26.43
N GLU A 383 -7.00 -9.12 -26.38
CA GLU A 383 -7.06 -10.54 -26.70
C GLU A 383 -6.62 -10.78 -28.16
N GLU A 384 -7.15 -10.01 -29.11
CA GLU A 384 -6.71 -10.08 -30.51
C GLU A 384 -5.24 -9.66 -30.68
N ALA A 385 -4.84 -8.54 -30.07
CA ALA A 385 -3.48 -8.02 -30.16
C ALA A 385 -2.41 -9.00 -29.64
N THR A 386 -2.78 -9.86 -28.69
CA THR A 386 -1.91 -10.89 -28.09
C THR A 386 -2.10 -12.28 -28.70
N ASN A 387 -2.88 -12.41 -29.79
CA ASN A 387 -3.23 -13.69 -30.40
C ASN A 387 -3.87 -14.67 -29.40
N ASN A 388 -4.88 -14.21 -28.66
CA ASN A 388 -5.56 -14.93 -27.58
C ASN A 388 -4.62 -15.31 -26.42
N PHE A 389 -3.74 -14.38 -26.00
CA PHE A 389 -2.73 -14.61 -24.96
C PHE A 389 -1.87 -15.86 -25.24
N ASP A 390 -1.36 -15.96 -26.47
CA ASP A 390 -0.56 -17.09 -26.94
C ASP A 390 0.65 -17.33 -26.01
N PRO A 391 0.78 -18.50 -25.37
CA PRO A 391 1.90 -18.81 -24.48
C PRO A 391 3.28 -18.70 -25.15
N SER A 392 3.36 -18.85 -26.48
CA SER A 392 4.61 -18.67 -27.22
C SER A 392 5.07 -17.21 -27.32
N LYS A 393 4.17 -16.26 -26.98
CA LYS A 393 4.39 -14.81 -26.94
C LYS A 393 4.57 -14.29 -25.53
N GLU A 394 4.69 -15.17 -24.55
CA GLU A 394 5.02 -14.80 -23.18
C GLU A 394 6.41 -14.16 -23.10
N LEU A 395 6.48 -12.98 -22.51
CA LEU A 395 7.70 -12.23 -22.26
C LEU A 395 8.24 -12.50 -20.84
N GLY A 396 7.35 -12.80 -19.90
CA GLY A 396 7.71 -13.20 -18.55
C GLY A 396 6.48 -13.51 -17.69
N ASP A 397 6.70 -14.35 -16.70
CA ASP A 397 5.74 -14.72 -15.66
C ASP A 397 6.28 -14.25 -14.30
N GLY A 398 5.57 -13.30 -13.68
CA GLY A 398 5.95 -12.70 -12.40
C GLY A 398 4.87 -12.89 -11.34
N GLY A 399 5.20 -12.53 -10.09
CA GLY A 399 4.28 -12.72 -8.95
C GLY A 399 2.94 -11.97 -9.05
N PHE A 400 2.80 -11.04 -9.99
CA PHE A 400 1.59 -10.22 -10.18
C PHE A 400 0.81 -10.55 -11.44
N GLY A 401 1.36 -11.36 -12.35
CA GLY A 401 0.73 -11.68 -13.63
C GLY A 401 1.72 -12.08 -14.70
N VAL A 402 1.17 -12.47 -15.85
CA VAL A 402 1.92 -12.86 -17.05
C VAL A 402 1.96 -11.68 -18.02
N VAL A 403 3.11 -11.44 -18.64
CA VAL A 403 3.31 -10.38 -19.63
C VAL A 403 3.41 -11.00 -21.01
N TYR A 404 2.58 -10.54 -21.94
CA TYR A 404 2.55 -11.01 -23.33
C TYR A 404 3.04 -9.93 -24.28
N TYR A 405 3.73 -10.35 -25.33
CA TYR A 405 3.95 -9.53 -26.51
C TYR A 405 2.63 -9.34 -27.26
N GLY A 406 2.33 -8.11 -27.66
CA GLY A 406 1.17 -7.80 -28.48
C GLY A 406 1.46 -6.78 -29.57
N LYS A 407 0.58 -6.74 -30.57
CA LYS A 407 0.58 -5.71 -31.62
C LYS A 407 -0.83 -5.15 -31.77
N LEU A 408 -1.01 -3.89 -31.42
CA LEU A 408 -2.28 -3.17 -31.55
C LEU A 408 -2.64 -2.95 -33.03
N HIS A 409 -3.93 -2.69 -33.29
CA HIS A 409 -4.43 -2.45 -34.65
C HIS A 409 -3.76 -1.27 -35.36
N ASP A 410 -3.36 -0.26 -34.61
CA ASP A 410 -2.61 0.91 -35.13
C ASP A 410 -1.14 0.61 -35.44
N GLY A 411 -0.70 -0.63 -35.24
CA GLY A 411 0.65 -1.11 -35.54
C GLY A 411 1.63 -0.97 -34.39
N ARG A 412 1.26 -0.33 -33.27
CA ARG A 412 2.13 -0.23 -32.09
C ARG A 412 2.38 -1.61 -31.49
N VAL A 413 3.65 -1.88 -31.20
CA VAL A 413 4.09 -3.07 -30.48
C VAL A 413 4.06 -2.78 -28.99
N VAL A 414 3.44 -3.67 -28.21
CA VAL A 414 3.12 -3.46 -26.79
C VAL A 414 3.48 -4.68 -25.95
N ALA A 415 3.69 -4.44 -24.66
CA ALA A 415 3.71 -5.48 -23.64
C ALA A 415 2.40 -5.43 -22.85
N VAL A 416 1.65 -6.52 -22.82
CA VAL A 416 0.35 -6.63 -22.16
C VAL A 416 0.48 -7.49 -20.92
N LYS A 417 0.44 -6.87 -19.73
CA LYS A 417 0.49 -7.56 -18.44
C LYS A 417 -0.93 -7.94 -18.02
N ARG A 418 -1.19 -9.23 -17.95
CA ARG A 418 -2.44 -9.83 -17.47
C ARG A 418 -2.29 -10.22 -16.01
N LEU A 419 -2.98 -9.54 -15.12
CA LEU A 419 -2.89 -9.81 -13.69
C LEU A 419 -3.63 -11.10 -13.31
N TYR A 420 -3.02 -11.90 -12.43
CA TYR A 420 -3.62 -13.17 -12.00
C TYR A 420 -4.97 -12.99 -11.29
N GLU A 421 -5.96 -13.81 -11.64
CA GLU A 421 -7.30 -13.78 -11.05
C GLU A 421 -7.28 -14.05 -9.53
N ASN A 422 -6.34 -14.86 -9.05
CA ASN A 422 -6.28 -15.35 -7.67
C ASN A 422 -5.48 -14.45 -6.71
N ASN A 423 -5.00 -13.29 -7.16
CA ASN A 423 -4.23 -12.38 -6.30
C ASN A 423 -5.17 -11.41 -5.55
N PHE A 424 -5.27 -11.58 -4.23
CA PHE A 424 -6.11 -10.77 -3.33
C PHE A 424 -5.82 -9.26 -3.38
N LYS A 425 -4.64 -8.85 -3.86
CA LYS A 425 -4.25 -7.45 -4.05
C LYS A 425 -4.30 -6.98 -5.50
N ARG A 426 -4.77 -7.81 -6.45
CA ARG A 426 -4.71 -7.50 -7.89
C ARG A 426 -5.34 -6.15 -8.24
N VAL A 427 -6.45 -5.80 -7.61
CA VAL A 427 -7.16 -4.54 -7.85
C VAL A 427 -6.37 -3.37 -7.27
N GLU A 428 -5.83 -3.49 -6.05
CA GLU A 428 -4.98 -2.47 -5.42
C GLU A 428 -3.74 -2.21 -6.29
N GLN A 429 -3.04 -3.26 -6.70
CA GLN A 429 -1.83 -3.17 -7.53
C GLN A 429 -2.14 -2.58 -8.90
N PHE A 430 -3.25 -3.00 -9.52
CA PHE A 430 -3.72 -2.42 -10.77
C PHE A 430 -4.00 -0.93 -10.64
N MET A 431 -4.77 -0.50 -9.63
CA MET A 431 -5.07 0.93 -9.44
C MET A 431 -3.81 1.73 -9.19
N ASN A 432 -2.96 1.22 -8.30
CA ASN A 432 -1.74 1.89 -7.90
C ASN A 432 -0.78 2.08 -9.08
N GLU A 433 -0.63 1.04 -9.90
CA GLU A 433 0.22 1.09 -11.10
C GLU A 433 -0.33 2.07 -12.14
N VAL A 434 -1.65 2.10 -12.37
CA VAL A 434 -2.30 3.09 -13.25
C VAL A 434 -2.15 4.52 -12.70
N GLU A 435 -2.44 4.73 -11.42
CA GLU A 435 -2.38 6.05 -10.77
C GLU A 435 -0.97 6.63 -10.78
N ILE A 436 0.04 5.82 -10.45
CA ILE A 436 1.44 6.25 -10.43
C ILE A 436 1.94 6.50 -11.86
N LEU A 437 1.79 5.54 -12.77
CA LEU A 437 2.39 5.64 -14.10
C LEU A 437 1.71 6.66 -15.01
N THR A 438 0.46 7.03 -14.76
CA THR A 438 -0.20 8.13 -15.49
C THR A 438 0.36 9.51 -15.13
N GLN A 439 0.95 9.65 -13.94
CA GLN A 439 1.51 10.91 -13.44
C GLN A 439 3.01 11.02 -13.69
N LEU A 440 3.69 9.93 -14.05
CA LEU A 440 5.13 9.88 -14.24
C LEU A 440 5.51 9.82 -15.72
N ARG A 441 6.48 10.66 -16.08
CA ARG A 441 7.10 10.60 -17.41
C ARG A 441 8.59 10.86 -17.31
N HIS A 442 9.37 9.83 -17.57
CA HIS A 442 10.83 9.88 -17.53
C HIS A 442 11.44 8.92 -18.55
N LYS A 443 12.56 9.29 -19.18
CA LYS A 443 13.20 8.50 -20.25
C LYS A 443 13.55 7.06 -19.80
N ASN A 444 13.93 6.91 -18.53
CA ASN A 444 14.35 5.63 -17.95
C ASN A 444 13.24 4.88 -17.18
N LEU A 445 11.98 5.29 -17.32
CA LEU A 445 10.83 4.56 -16.80
C LEU A 445 10.05 3.97 -17.96
N VAL A 446 9.44 2.80 -17.74
CA VAL A 446 8.51 2.20 -18.71
C VAL A 446 7.27 3.07 -18.83
N MET A 447 6.82 3.30 -20.05
CA MET A 447 5.63 4.06 -20.35
C MET A 447 4.39 3.17 -20.37
N LEU A 448 3.38 3.54 -19.58
CA LEU A 448 2.04 2.95 -19.63
C LEU A 448 1.25 3.61 -20.77
N TYR A 449 0.77 2.81 -21.72
CA TYR A 449 -0.14 3.29 -22.77
C TYR A 449 -1.60 3.30 -22.31
N GLY A 450 -1.98 2.39 -21.44
CA GLY A 450 -3.34 2.32 -20.93
C GLY A 450 -3.63 1.02 -20.21
N CYS A 451 -4.91 0.77 -19.95
CA CYS A 451 -5.36 -0.38 -19.18
C CYS A 451 -6.78 -0.80 -19.59
N THR A 452 -7.27 -1.94 -19.10
CA THR A 452 -8.68 -2.30 -19.22
C THR A 452 -9.54 -1.60 -18.17
N SER A 453 -10.86 -1.62 -18.38
CA SER A 453 -11.81 -1.14 -17.37
C SER A 453 -11.72 -1.96 -16.07
N LYS A 454 -11.94 -1.31 -14.91
CA LYS A 454 -12.01 -2.02 -13.61
C LYS A 454 -13.13 -3.08 -13.57
N ARG A 455 -14.13 -2.94 -14.45
CA ARG A 455 -15.27 -3.87 -14.60
C ARG A 455 -15.03 -4.94 -15.67
N SER A 456 -13.87 -4.91 -16.34
CA SER A 456 -13.45 -5.96 -17.26
C SER A 456 -13.29 -7.27 -16.50
N ARG A 457 -13.56 -8.39 -17.19
CA ARG A 457 -13.31 -9.74 -16.66
C ARG A 457 -11.86 -9.88 -16.17
N ASP A 458 -10.93 -9.39 -17.00
CA ASP A 458 -9.51 -9.39 -16.72
C ASP A 458 -8.96 -7.97 -16.62
N LEU A 459 -8.06 -7.78 -15.64
CA LEU A 459 -7.31 -6.56 -15.42
C LEU A 459 -5.99 -6.65 -16.20
N LEU A 460 -5.87 -5.81 -17.21
CA LEU A 460 -4.77 -5.79 -18.17
C LEU A 460 -4.14 -4.40 -18.20
N LEU A 461 -2.81 -4.36 -18.16
CA LEU A 461 -2.01 -3.15 -18.26
C LEU A 461 -1.20 -3.22 -19.57
N VAL A 462 -1.20 -2.13 -20.33
CA VAL A 462 -0.58 -2.07 -21.67
C VAL A 462 0.59 -1.09 -21.63
N TYR A 463 1.80 -1.58 -21.87
CA TYR A 463 3.04 -0.82 -21.83
C TYR A 463 3.71 -0.75 -23.19
N GLU A 464 4.69 0.15 -23.31
CA GLU A 464 5.69 0.05 -24.36
C GLU A 464 6.43 -1.30 -24.29
N TYR A 465 6.66 -1.91 -25.45
CA TYR A 465 7.46 -3.13 -25.54
C TYR A 465 8.96 -2.80 -25.55
N ILE A 466 9.70 -3.46 -24.66
CA ILE A 466 11.15 -3.27 -24.52
C ILE A 466 11.89 -4.54 -25.02
N PRO A 467 12.64 -4.46 -26.13
CA PRO A 467 13.03 -5.64 -26.92
C PRO A 467 14.21 -6.47 -26.38
N ASN A 468 15.14 -5.88 -25.62
CA ASN A 468 16.34 -6.59 -25.16
C ASN A 468 16.17 -7.34 -23.84
N GLY A 469 14.94 -7.44 -23.31
CA GLY A 469 14.66 -8.19 -22.09
C GLY A 469 15.18 -7.49 -20.84
N THR A 470 15.44 -8.26 -19.78
CA THR A 470 15.81 -7.73 -18.46
C THR A 470 17.32 -7.76 -18.23
N VAL A 471 17.84 -6.93 -17.33
CA VAL A 471 19.26 -6.98 -16.91
C VAL A 471 19.61 -8.36 -16.36
N ALA A 472 18.71 -8.99 -15.59
CA ALA A 472 18.89 -10.34 -15.07
C ALA A 472 19.18 -11.37 -16.18
N ASP A 473 18.42 -11.30 -17.30
CA ASP A 473 18.60 -12.22 -18.44
C ASP A 473 20.02 -12.16 -19.03
N HIS A 474 20.64 -10.99 -18.99
CA HIS A 474 21.98 -10.73 -19.53
C HIS A 474 23.11 -10.95 -18.51
N LEU A 475 22.83 -10.98 -17.21
CA LEU A 475 23.84 -11.25 -16.18
C LEU A 475 23.94 -12.75 -15.89
N HIS A 476 22.81 -13.39 -15.59
CA HIS A 476 22.77 -14.79 -15.15
C HIS A 476 21.71 -15.65 -15.87
N GLY A 477 20.87 -15.04 -16.71
CA GLY A 477 19.86 -15.77 -17.48
C GLY A 477 20.30 -16.25 -18.88
N LYS A 478 19.31 -16.41 -19.76
CA LYS A 478 19.47 -17.05 -21.09
C LYS A 478 20.42 -16.30 -22.02
N ARG A 479 20.61 -14.98 -21.81
CA ARG A 479 21.43 -14.10 -22.66
C ARG A 479 22.83 -13.88 -22.11
N ALA A 480 23.15 -14.37 -20.91
CA ALA A 480 24.44 -14.17 -20.24
C ALA A 480 25.66 -14.57 -21.09
N LYS A 481 25.53 -15.67 -21.86
CA LYS A 481 26.60 -16.18 -22.73
C LYS A 481 26.99 -15.23 -23.87
N SER A 482 26.15 -14.25 -24.18
CA SER A 482 26.42 -13.29 -25.26
C SER A 482 27.50 -12.28 -24.88
N GLY A 483 27.78 -12.10 -23.58
CA GLY A 483 28.84 -11.19 -23.11
C GLY A 483 28.62 -9.71 -23.49
N LEU A 484 27.39 -9.32 -23.82
CA LEU A 484 27.07 -8.00 -24.36
C LEU A 484 27.18 -6.89 -23.32
N LEU A 485 27.00 -7.22 -22.03
CA LEU A 485 27.13 -6.27 -20.92
C LEU A 485 28.59 -6.11 -20.50
N SER A 486 29.37 -5.43 -21.35
CA SER A 486 30.71 -4.93 -21.00
C SER A 486 30.66 -3.94 -19.83
N TRP A 487 31.80 -3.71 -19.17
CA TRP A 487 31.85 -2.79 -18.02
C TRP A 487 31.28 -1.39 -18.31
N PRO A 488 31.58 -0.72 -19.44
CA PRO A 488 30.96 0.57 -19.77
C PRO A 488 29.43 0.51 -19.87
N VAL A 489 28.88 -0.58 -20.42
CA VAL A 489 27.42 -0.77 -20.52
C VAL A 489 26.83 -0.95 -19.13
N ARG A 490 27.46 -1.76 -18.25
CA ARG A 490 27.00 -1.93 -16.86
C ARG A 490 27.05 -0.62 -16.06
N MET A 491 28.05 0.22 -16.30
CA MET A 491 28.12 1.57 -15.72
C MET A 491 26.96 2.46 -16.17
N ASN A 492 26.63 2.45 -17.47
CA ASN A 492 25.47 3.20 -17.98
C ASN A 492 24.17 2.68 -17.37
N ILE A 493 24.00 1.36 -17.27
CA ILE A 493 22.83 0.75 -16.61
C ILE A 493 22.70 1.23 -15.16
N ALA A 494 23.80 1.22 -14.40
CA ALA A 494 23.81 1.69 -13.02
C ALA A 494 23.40 3.18 -12.92
N ILE A 495 23.97 4.03 -13.78
CA ILE A 495 23.70 5.48 -13.80
C ILE A 495 22.24 5.76 -14.17
N GLU A 496 21.73 5.14 -15.23
CA GLU A 496 20.36 5.38 -15.70
C GLU A 496 19.30 4.82 -14.74
N THR A 497 19.58 3.69 -14.09
CA THR A 497 18.74 3.16 -13.02
C THR A 497 18.73 4.10 -11.81
N ALA A 498 19.90 4.62 -11.41
CA ALA A 498 19.99 5.60 -10.34
C ALA A 498 19.27 6.92 -10.69
N GLU A 499 19.33 7.35 -11.95
CA GLU A 499 18.60 8.53 -12.46
C GLU A 499 17.08 8.33 -12.37
N ALA A 500 16.58 7.15 -12.78
CA ALA A 500 15.19 6.78 -12.61
C ALA A 500 14.73 6.80 -11.14
N LEU A 501 15.50 6.18 -10.24
CA LEU A 501 15.14 6.09 -8.82
C LEU A 501 15.24 7.44 -8.10
N ALA A 502 16.25 8.26 -8.43
CA ALA A 502 16.34 9.63 -7.92
C ALA A 502 15.12 10.48 -8.35
N PHE A 503 14.69 10.33 -9.60
CA PHE A 503 13.47 10.96 -10.10
C PHE A 503 12.22 10.50 -9.31
N LEU A 504 12.07 9.19 -9.07
CA LEU A 504 10.95 8.65 -8.29
C LEU A 504 10.94 9.21 -6.86
N HIS A 505 12.10 9.22 -6.18
CA HIS A 505 12.21 9.73 -4.81
C HIS A 505 11.95 11.23 -4.74
N SER A 506 12.38 12.01 -5.74
CA SER A 506 12.03 13.44 -5.85
C SER A 506 10.54 13.68 -6.10
N SER A 507 9.86 12.72 -6.73
CA SER A 507 8.41 12.68 -6.93
C SER A 507 7.68 12.04 -5.75
N VAL A 508 8.38 11.79 -4.64
CA VAL A 508 7.84 11.25 -3.39
C VAL A 508 7.25 9.85 -3.58
N ILE A 509 7.82 9.05 -4.47
CA ILE A 509 7.41 7.68 -4.79
C ILE A 509 8.53 6.70 -4.44
N ILE A 510 8.18 5.64 -3.71
CA ILE A 510 9.08 4.53 -3.40
C ILE A 510 8.69 3.34 -4.27
N HIS A 511 9.66 2.76 -4.98
CA HIS A 511 9.45 1.68 -5.94
C HIS A 511 9.10 0.35 -5.25
N ARG A 512 9.84 -0.02 -4.20
CA ARG A 512 9.71 -1.21 -3.33
C ARG A 512 10.05 -2.57 -3.94
N ASP A 513 10.19 -2.67 -5.25
CA ASP A 513 10.64 -3.91 -5.92
C ASP A 513 11.76 -3.65 -6.94
N VAL A 514 12.79 -2.92 -6.53
CA VAL A 514 13.99 -2.69 -7.36
C VAL A 514 14.81 -3.97 -7.42
N LYS A 515 14.95 -4.53 -8.63
CA LYS A 515 15.74 -5.74 -8.92
C LYS A 515 16.10 -5.81 -10.40
N THR A 516 17.10 -6.61 -10.75
CA THR A 516 17.55 -6.77 -12.15
C THR A 516 16.48 -7.33 -13.10
N ASN A 517 15.48 -8.06 -12.60
CA ASN A 517 14.31 -8.50 -13.38
C ASN A 517 13.34 -7.35 -13.75
N ASN A 518 13.34 -6.25 -12.99
CA ASN A 518 12.46 -5.10 -13.20
C ASN A 518 13.16 -3.94 -13.93
N ILE A 519 14.40 -4.17 -14.38
CA ILE A 519 15.20 -3.21 -15.15
C ILE A 519 15.31 -3.80 -16.56
N LEU A 520 14.59 -3.22 -17.52
CA LEU A 520 14.57 -3.66 -18.91
C LEU A 520 15.55 -2.84 -19.75
N LEU A 521 15.97 -3.42 -20.88
CA LEU A 521 16.93 -2.83 -21.81
C LEU A 521 16.30 -2.65 -23.19
N ASP A 522 16.40 -1.45 -23.76
CA ASP A 522 16.00 -1.22 -25.14
C ASP A 522 17.07 -1.67 -26.15
N ASN A 523 16.87 -1.39 -27.44
CA ASN A 523 17.79 -1.81 -28.52
C ASN A 523 19.22 -1.30 -28.33
N ASP A 524 19.37 -0.12 -27.72
CA ASP A 524 20.64 0.56 -27.49
C ASP A 524 21.19 0.32 -26.08
N PHE A 525 20.57 -0.62 -25.34
CA PHE A 525 20.89 -0.95 -23.94
C PHE A 525 20.63 0.19 -22.96
N HIS A 526 19.72 1.12 -23.29
CA HIS A 526 19.21 2.10 -22.32
C HIS A 526 18.18 1.45 -21.38
N VAL A 527 18.17 1.92 -20.15
CA VAL A 527 17.37 1.37 -19.06
C VAL A 527 15.93 1.85 -19.11
N LYS A 528 15.00 0.93 -18.85
CA LYS A 528 13.59 1.17 -18.55
C LYS A 528 13.22 0.42 -17.26
N VAL A 529 13.05 1.15 -16.15
CA VAL A 529 12.55 0.58 -14.89
C VAL A 529 11.06 0.32 -15.00
N ALA A 530 10.61 -0.86 -14.58
CA ALA A 530 9.23 -1.31 -14.67
C ALA A 530 8.73 -1.98 -13.38
N ASP A 531 7.45 -2.39 -13.41
CA ASP A 531 6.72 -3.09 -12.35
C ASP A 531 6.46 -2.23 -11.10
N PHE A 532 5.50 -1.31 -11.25
CA PHE A 532 5.11 -0.38 -10.20
C PHE A 532 3.97 -0.92 -9.32
N GLY A 533 3.63 -2.20 -9.45
CA GLY A 533 2.52 -2.83 -8.74
C GLY A 533 2.66 -2.79 -7.21
N LEU A 534 3.89 -2.73 -6.69
CA LEU A 534 4.17 -2.57 -5.25
C LEU A 534 4.45 -1.14 -4.82
N SER A 535 4.72 -0.22 -5.76
CA SER A 535 5.18 1.13 -5.48
C SER A 535 4.19 1.90 -4.63
N ARG A 536 4.63 2.94 -3.93
CA ARG A 536 3.73 3.78 -3.13
C ARG A 536 4.13 5.24 -3.14
N LEU A 537 3.09 6.08 -3.18
CA LEU A 537 3.21 7.49 -2.82
C LEU A 537 3.51 7.61 -1.33
N PHE A 538 4.55 8.37 -1.02
CA PHE A 538 4.96 8.64 0.34
C PHE A 538 4.36 10.00 0.76
N PRO A 539 3.61 10.09 1.87
CA PRO A 539 3.02 11.36 2.29
C PRO A 539 4.12 12.36 2.65
N THR A 540 4.01 13.62 2.19
CA THR A 540 5.04 14.66 2.40
C THR A 540 5.31 15.03 3.86
N ASN A 541 4.48 14.58 4.81
CA ASN A 541 4.53 14.95 6.24
C ASN A 541 4.93 13.80 7.17
N VAL A 542 5.47 12.69 6.66
CA VAL A 542 5.92 11.55 7.49
C VAL A 542 7.36 11.18 7.17
N THR A 543 8.08 10.62 8.14
CA THR A 543 9.47 10.14 7.95
C THR A 543 9.54 8.68 7.51
N HIS A 544 8.43 7.94 7.60
CA HIS A 544 8.31 6.55 7.17
C HIS A 544 6.85 6.18 6.92
N VAL A 545 6.63 5.10 6.17
CA VAL A 545 5.33 4.46 6.01
C VAL A 545 5.34 3.10 6.73
N SER A 546 4.54 2.97 7.77
CA SER A 546 4.39 1.71 8.50
C SER A 546 3.53 0.73 7.69
N THR A 547 4.15 -0.31 7.13
CA THR A 547 3.45 -1.29 6.29
C THR A 547 4.13 -2.65 6.28
N ALA A 548 3.36 -3.70 6.02
CA ALA A 548 3.88 -5.06 5.90
C ALA A 548 4.99 -5.13 4.83
N PRO A 549 6.16 -5.74 5.16
CA PRO A 549 7.24 -6.00 4.22
C PRO A 549 6.74 -6.69 2.96
N GLN A 550 7.03 -6.07 1.82
CA GLN A 550 6.75 -6.61 0.49
C GLN A 550 7.96 -6.30 -0.40
N GLY A 551 8.22 -7.19 -1.35
CA GLY A 551 9.36 -7.13 -2.27
C GLY A 551 9.93 -8.52 -2.52
N THR A 552 10.94 -8.59 -3.37
CA THR A 552 11.56 -9.85 -3.77
C THR A 552 12.66 -10.29 -2.78
N PRO A 553 12.65 -11.54 -2.26
CA PRO A 553 13.71 -12.06 -1.41
C PRO A 553 15.10 -11.83 -2.02
N GLY A 554 16.07 -11.42 -1.19
CA GLY A 554 17.40 -11.00 -1.65
C GLY A 554 17.57 -9.48 -1.76
N TYR A 555 16.50 -8.78 -2.15
CA TYR A 555 16.51 -7.32 -2.36
C TYR A 555 15.83 -6.53 -1.25
N VAL A 556 15.03 -7.19 -0.41
CA VAL A 556 14.28 -6.54 0.68
C VAL A 556 15.24 -5.97 1.72
N ASP A 557 15.09 -4.68 2.01
CA ASP A 557 15.78 -3.99 3.09
C ASP A 557 15.56 -4.69 4.46
N PRO A 558 16.64 -5.13 5.13
CA PRO A 558 16.54 -5.86 6.38
C PRO A 558 15.99 -5.01 7.52
N GLU A 559 16.22 -3.69 7.53
CA GLU A 559 15.67 -2.81 8.55
C GLU A 559 14.16 -2.67 8.35
N TYR A 560 13.72 -2.38 7.12
CA TYR A 560 12.30 -2.36 6.76
C TYR A 560 11.60 -3.68 7.13
N TYR A 561 12.23 -4.83 6.86
CA TYR A 561 11.70 -6.14 7.25
C TYR A 561 11.54 -6.30 8.76
N GLN A 562 12.47 -5.77 9.56
CA GLN A 562 12.47 -5.90 11.02
C GLN A 562 11.52 -4.92 11.71
N CYS A 563 11.48 -3.67 11.27
CA CYS A 563 10.76 -2.59 11.95
C CYS A 563 9.46 -2.19 11.27
N TYR A 564 9.13 -2.76 10.10
CA TYR A 564 7.93 -2.46 9.30
C TYR A 564 7.85 -1.00 8.81
N GLN A 565 8.96 -0.26 8.85
CA GLN A 565 9.04 1.13 8.42
C GLN A 565 9.66 1.23 7.02
N LEU A 566 8.83 1.54 6.03
CA LEU A 566 9.28 1.78 4.67
C LEU A 566 9.78 3.23 4.52
N THR A 567 10.90 3.41 3.83
CA THR A 567 11.48 4.72 3.48
C THR A 567 12.10 4.67 2.07
N GLU A 568 12.47 5.81 1.49
CA GLU A 568 13.21 5.83 0.22
C GLU A 568 14.57 5.12 0.32
N LYS A 569 15.15 5.03 1.53
CA LYS A 569 16.37 4.25 1.81
C LYS A 569 16.20 2.74 1.65
N SER A 570 14.97 2.25 1.58
CA SER A 570 14.71 0.84 1.28
C SER A 570 14.99 0.52 -0.20
N ASP A 571 14.65 1.43 -1.12
CA ASP A 571 15.04 1.29 -2.53
C ASP A 571 16.57 1.43 -2.71
N VAL A 572 17.23 2.25 -1.90
CA VAL A 572 18.70 2.38 -1.91
C VAL A 572 19.36 1.04 -1.58
N TYR A 573 18.85 0.32 -0.58
CA TYR A 573 19.36 -1.02 -0.25
C TYR A 573 19.20 -1.98 -1.43
N SER A 574 17.99 -2.04 -2.00
CA SER A 574 17.71 -2.89 -3.16
C SER A 574 18.58 -2.54 -4.37
N PHE A 575 18.82 -1.26 -4.62
CA PHE A 575 19.76 -0.80 -5.65
C PHE A 575 21.21 -1.19 -5.34
N GLY A 576 21.62 -1.19 -4.07
CA GLY A 576 22.90 -1.74 -3.63
C GLY A 576 23.09 -3.20 -4.05
N VAL A 577 22.04 -4.02 -3.95
CA VAL A 577 22.06 -5.41 -4.45
C VAL A 577 22.22 -5.44 -5.98
N VAL A 578 21.51 -4.59 -6.71
CA VAL A 578 21.65 -4.47 -8.18
C VAL A 578 23.08 -4.10 -8.58
N LEU A 579 23.72 -3.17 -7.87
CA LEU A 579 25.13 -2.82 -8.13
C LEU A 579 26.06 -4.03 -7.95
N VAL A 580 25.82 -4.85 -6.93
CA VAL A 580 26.61 -6.07 -6.70
C VAL A 580 26.35 -7.11 -7.80
N GLU A 581 25.12 -7.30 -8.25
CA GLU A 581 24.83 -8.16 -9.40
C GLU A 581 25.53 -7.66 -10.67
N LEU A 582 25.54 -6.34 -10.92
CA LEU A 582 26.27 -5.75 -12.05
C LEU A 582 27.79 -5.96 -11.94
N ILE A 583 28.35 -6.05 -10.74
CA ILE A 583 29.79 -6.30 -10.55
C ILE A 583 30.13 -7.79 -10.70
N SER A 584 29.27 -8.67 -10.18
CA SER A 584 29.59 -10.10 -9.97
C SER A 584 28.97 -11.04 -10.99
N SER A 585 27.89 -10.62 -11.66
CA SER A 585 27.02 -11.48 -12.47
C SER A 585 26.40 -12.64 -11.70
N LEU A 586 26.38 -12.57 -10.37
CA LEU A 586 25.79 -13.57 -9.50
C LEU A 586 24.33 -13.23 -9.20
N GLU A 587 23.48 -14.25 -9.00
CA GLU A 587 22.10 -14.05 -8.56
C GLU A 587 22.04 -13.51 -7.12
N ALA A 588 21.07 -12.64 -6.84
CA ALA A 588 20.85 -12.08 -5.50
C ALA A 588 20.61 -13.13 -4.39
N VAL A 589 19.97 -14.26 -4.73
CA VAL A 589 19.75 -15.40 -3.81
C VAL A 589 20.10 -16.69 -4.52
N ASP A 590 20.99 -17.49 -3.92
CA ASP A 590 21.36 -18.81 -4.45
C ASP A 590 21.57 -19.79 -3.29
N THR A 591 20.70 -20.79 -3.21
CA THR A 591 20.70 -21.79 -2.13
C THR A 591 21.84 -22.79 -2.23
N ASN A 592 22.56 -22.84 -3.35
CA ASN A 592 23.72 -23.71 -3.52
C ASN A 592 25.00 -23.12 -2.91
N ARG A 593 24.99 -21.83 -2.55
CA ARG A 593 26.12 -21.17 -1.88
C ARG A 593 26.21 -21.59 -0.43
N HIS A 594 27.38 -21.33 0.18
CA HIS A 594 27.55 -21.50 1.62
C HIS A 594 26.50 -20.69 2.38
N ARG A 595 26.06 -21.17 3.55
CA ARG A 595 24.93 -20.61 4.31
C ARG A 595 24.99 -19.09 4.53
N HIS A 596 26.19 -18.55 4.73
CA HIS A 596 26.41 -17.11 4.96
C HIS A 596 26.42 -16.26 3.69
N ASP A 597 26.53 -16.93 2.54
CA ASP A 597 26.69 -16.35 1.20
C ASP A 597 25.46 -16.58 0.30
N ILE A 598 24.42 -17.25 0.83
CA ILE A 598 23.14 -17.47 0.12
C ILE A 598 22.59 -16.14 -0.38
N ASN A 599 22.63 -15.10 0.46
CA ASN A 599 22.28 -13.74 0.06
C ASN A 599 23.54 -13.04 -0.45
N LEU A 600 23.48 -12.57 -1.70
CA LEU A 600 24.57 -11.86 -2.35
C LEU A 600 24.97 -10.58 -1.62
N SER A 601 24.04 -9.88 -0.96
CA SER A 601 24.35 -8.67 -0.20
C SER A 601 25.30 -8.97 0.97
N ASN A 602 25.06 -10.06 1.69
CA ASN A 602 25.92 -10.51 2.79
C ASN A 602 27.29 -10.94 2.27
N MET A 603 27.33 -11.72 1.19
CA MET A 603 28.59 -12.12 0.56
C MET A 603 29.43 -10.89 0.16
N ALA A 604 28.81 -9.91 -0.48
CA ALA A 604 29.50 -8.71 -0.94
C ALA A 604 30.03 -7.87 0.23
N VAL A 605 29.22 -7.63 1.26
CA VAL A 605 29.65 -6.94 2.48
C VAL A 605 30.88 -7.62 3.08
N ASN A 606 30.84 -8.95 3.23
CA ASN A 606 31.97 -9.73 3.78
C ASN A 606 33.22 -9.65 2.90
N LYS A 607 33.09 -9.80 1.58
CA LYS A 607 34.23 -9.78 0.64
C LYS A 607 34.85 -8.39 0.54
N ILE A 608 34.05 -7.33 0.59
CA ILE A 608 34.53 -5.94 0.54
C ILE A 608 35.28 -5.61 1.83
N GLN A 609 34.70 -5.90 3.00
CA GLN A 609 35.38 -5.68 4.30
C GLN A 609 36.64 -6.55 4.44
N GLY A 610 36.61 -7.77 3.93
CA GLY A 610 37.76 -8.68 3.90
C GLY A 610 38.83 -8.34 2.86
N HIS A 611 38.70 -7.23 2.11
CA HIS A 611 39.62 -6.82 1.05
C HIS A 611 39.79 -7.88 -0.08
N SER A 612 38.79 -8.75 -0.24
CA SER A 612 38.73 -9.85 -1.21
C SER A 612 37.75 -9.56 -2.36
N ILE A 613 37.57 -8.28 -2.73
CA ILE A 613 36.68 -7.87 -3.84
C ILE A 613 36.99 -8.59 -5.15
N HIS A 614 38.26 -8.89 -5.43
CA HIS A 614 38.69 -9.59 -6.64
C HIS A 614 38.06 -10.99 -6.81
N GLU A 615 37.61 -11.62 -5.72
CA GLU A 615 36.90 -12.90 -5.74
C GLU A 615 35.40 -12.75 -6.05
N LEU A 616 34.86 -11.53 -5.90
CA LEU A 616 33.45 -11.21 -6.17
C LEU A 616 33.22 -10.75 -7.61
N VAL A 617 34.20 -10.07 -8.21
CA VAL A 617 34.06 -9.44 -9.54
C VAL A 617 33.99 -10.48 -10.65
N ASP A 618 33.06 -10.30 -11.59
CA ASP A 618 32.94 -11.10 -12.80
C ASP A 618 34.27 -11.07 -13.59
N PRO A 619 34.93 -12.23 -13.79
CA PRO A 619 36.21 -12.31 -14.49
C PRO A 619 36.18 -11.73 -15.91
N SER A 620 35.02 -11.75 -16.58
CA SER A 620 34.84 -11.26 -17.95
C SER A 620 34.95 -9.73 -18.06
N LEU A 621 34.85 -8.99 -16.95
CA LEU A 621 34.96 -7.54 -16.94
C LEU A 621 36.39 -7.03 -17.14
N GLY A 622 37.40 -7.91 -17.01
CA GLY A 622 38.81 -7.51 -17.14
C GLY A 622 39.35 -6.81 -15.89
N TYR A 623 38.83 -7.11 -14.71
CA TYR A 623 39.29 -6.55 -13.43
C TYR A 623 40.80 -6.75 -13.18
N SER A 624 41.32 -7.91 -13.55
CA SER A 624 42.74 -8.25 -13.39
C SER A 624 43.64 -7.65 -14.48
N THR A 625 43.07 -7.23 -15.61
CA THR A 625 43.84 -6.82 -16.81
C THR A 625 43.73 -5.33 -17.12
N ASN A 626 42.66 -4.65 -16.72
CA ASN A 626 42.41 -3.24 -17.01
C ASN A 626 42.36 -2.44 -15.71
N SER A 627 43.36 -1.58 -15.48
CA SER A 627 43.48 -0.76 -14.27
C SER A 627 42.33 0.25 -14.11
N SER A 628 41.80 0.79 -15.22
CA SER A 628 40.66 1.70 -15.19
C SER A 628 39.39 0.99 -14.78
N VAL A 629 39.13 -0.21 -15.33
CA VAL A 629 38.00 -1.04 -14.91
C VAL A 629 38.16 -1.42 -13.45
N ARG A 630 39.34 -1.89 -13.03
CA ARG A 630 39.63 -2.20 -11.63
C ARG A 630 39.26 -1.05 -10.70
N ARG A 631 39.77 0.16 -10.98
CA ARG A 631 39.48 1.37 -10.19
C ARG A 631 37.96 1.62 -10.12
N MET A 632 37.28 1.66 -11.27
CA MET A 632 35.85 1.93 -11.30
C MET A 632 35.05 0.87 -10.54
N THR A 633 35.33 -0.41 -10.77
CA THR A 633 34.65 -1.52 -10.10
C THR A 633 34.86 -1.48 -8.59
N THR A 634 36.07 -1.15 -8.11
CA THR A 634 36.32 -0.97 -6.67
C THR A 634 35.49 0.17 -6.10
N LEU A 635 35.43 1.33 -6.76
CA LEU A 635 34.63 2.46 -6.31
C LEU A 635 33.11 2.18 -6.32
N VAL A 636 32.62 1.44 -7.33
CA VAL A 636 31.21 1.03 -7.38
C VAL A 636 30.91 0.01 -6.26
N ALA A 637 31.84 -0.88 -5.95
CA ALA A 637 31.66 -1.82 -4.83
C ALA A 637 31.65 -1.10 -3.48
N GLU A 638 32.51 -0.09 -3.27
CA GLU A 638 32.46 0.76 -2.07
C GLU A 638 31.13 1.51 -1.96
N LEU A 639 30.60 2.03 -3.07
CA LEU A 639 29.27 2.64 -3.10
C LEU A 639 28.18 1.62 -2.77
N ALA A 640 28.23 0.42 -3.35
CA ALA A 640 27.30 -0.65 -3.05
C ALA A 640 27.35 -1.04 -1.57
N PHE A 641 28.54 -1.12 -0.97
CA PHE A 641 28.71 -1.35 0.46
C PHE A 641 28.01 -0.28 1.30
N ARG A 642 28.12 1.01 0.93
CA ARG A 642 27.38 2.10 1.60
C ARG A 642 25.85 1.98 1.43
N CYS A 643 25.37 1.56 0.26
CA CYS A 643 23.94 1.31 0.05
C CYS A 643 23.41 0.12 0.89
N LEU A 644 24.25 -0.89 1.12
CA LEU A 644 23.90 -2.13 1.84
C LEU A 644 24.06 -2.05 3.37
N GLN A 645 24.30 -0.86 3.94
CA GLN A 645 24.41 -0.71 5.39
C GLN A 645 23.13 -1.14 6.11
N GLN A 646 23.31 -1.79 7.28
CA GLN A 646 22.18 -2.25 8.09
C GLN A 646 21.33 -1.07 8.58
N GLU A 647 21.96 0.02 9.02
CA GLU A 647 21.30 1.24 9.47
C GLU A 647 20.98 2.15 8.27
N ARG A 648 19.69 2.49 8.07
CA ARG A 648 19.23 3.32 6.94
C ARG A 648 19.84 4.72 6.90
N ASP A 649 20.21 5.28 8.05
CA ASP A 649 20.74 6.64 8.14
C ASP A 649 22.16 6.73 7.56
N LEU A 650 22.89 5.61 7.54
CA LEU A 650 24.22 5.51 6.93
C LEU A 650 24.17 5.34 5.40
N ARG A 651 23.01 4.96 4.86
CA ARG A 651 22.83 4.80 3.41
C ARG A 651 22.74 6.18 2.74
N PRO A 652 23.37 6.39 1.58
CA PRO A 652 23.19 7.62 0.81
C PRO A 652 21.75 7.74 0.29
N SER A 653 21.35 8.93 -0.14
CA SER A 653 20.17 9.13 -0.98
C SER A 653 20.44 8.68 -2.43
N MET A 654 19.40 8.37 -3.21
CA MET A 654 19.59 8.01 -4.63
C MET A 654 20.21 9.15 -5.46
N GLN A 655 19.99 10.40 -5.07
CA GLN A 655 20.65 11.55 -5.68
C GLN A 655 22.18 11.53 -5.46
N GLU A 656 22.63 11.27 -4.22
CA GLU A 656 24.06 11.13 -3.91
C GLU A 656 24.68 9.91 -4.59
N VAL A 657 23.94 8.80 -4.69
CA VAL A 657 24.34 7.60 -5.44
C VAL A 657 24.56 7.94 -6.92
N LEU A 658 23.61 8.63 -7.55
CA LEU A 658 23.71 9.06 -8.94
C LEU A 658 24.92 9.95 -9.19
N GLU A 659 25.14 10.95 -8.34
CA GLU A 659 26.29 11.85 -8.42
C GLU A 659 27.61 11.10 -8.26
N THR A 660 27.67 10.15 -7.33
CA THR A 660 28.84 9.30 -7.12
C THR A 660 29.14 8.43 -8.34
N LEU A 661 28.12 7.78 -8.92
CA LEU A 661 28.29 6.95 -10.13
C LEU A 661 28.78 7.77 -11.34
N ARG A 662 28.23 8.96 -11.55
CA ARG A 662 28.70 9.89 -12.60
C ARG A 662 30.15 10.34 -12.35
N GLY A 663 30.51 10.64 -11.11
CA GLY A 663 31.88 10.97 -10.72
C GLY A 663 32.86 9.81 -10.99
N ILE A 664 32.47 8.57 -10.67
CA ILE A 664 33.27 7.37 -10.97
C ILE A 664 33.49 7.23 -12.48
N GLN A 665 32.45 7.41 -13.31
CA GLN A 665 32.54 7.31 -14.76
C GLN A 665 33.42 8.41 -15.37
N ASN A 666 33.30 9.65 -14.90
CA ASN A 666 34.06 10.80 -15.40
C ASN A 666 35.50 10.85 -14.86
N GLY A 667 35.83 10.02 -13.89
CA GLY A 667 37.15 10.02 -13.24
C GLY A 667 37.31 11.11 -12.17
N GLU A 668 36.26 11.84 -11.82
CA GLU A 668 36.24 12.87 -10.78
C GLU A 668 36.17 12.22 -9.40
N SER A 669 37.33 12.03 -8.77
CA SER A 669 37.40 11.58 -7.38
C SER A 669 37.04 12.74 -6.45
N LYS A 670 35.77 12.86 -6.03
CA LYS A 670 35.46 13.52 -4.75
C LYS A 670 35.97 12.60 -3.65
N ALA A 671 37.20 12.83 -3.20
CA ALA A 671 37.67 12.30 -1.93
C ALA A 671 36.76 12.89 -0.84
N HIS A 672 35.74 12.15 -0.41
CA HIS A 672 35.16 12.40 0.89
C HIS A 672 36.28 12.13 1.90
N ASN A 673 36.75 13.18 2.57
CA ASN A 673 37.57 13.04 3.76
C ASN A 673 36.82 12.10 4.71
N ALA A 674 37.30 10.87 4.85
CA ALA A 674 36.95 10.04 5.97
C ALA A 674 37.46 10.77 7.21
N GLU A 675 36.56 11.33 8.02
CA GLU A 675 36.90 11.59 9.42
C GLU A 675 37.24 10.23 10.03
N VAL A 676 38.53 10.02 10.26
CA VAL A 676 39.05 8.93 11.07
C VAL A 676 38.54 9.18 12.48
N LEU A 677 37.46 8.48 12.86
CA LEU A 677 37.14 8.27 14.26
C LEU A 677 38.20 7.32 14.82
N ASP A 678 39.24 7.90 15.43
CA ASP A 678 40.15 7.18 16.31
C ASP A 678 39.32 6.57 17.45
N ILE A 679 39.04 5.27 17.34
CA ILE A 679 38.60 4.49 18.49
C ILE A 679 39.84 4.27 19.34
N VAL A 680 39.99 5.13 20.35
CA VAL A 680 40.86 4.88 21.51
C VAL A 680 40.37 3.57 22.13
N VAL A 681 41.15 2.51 21.94
CA VAL A 681 40.99 1.26 22.69
C VAL A 681 41.49 1.55 24.10
N ASP A 682 40.56 1.66 25.04
CA ASP A 682 40.89 1.77 26.46
C ASP A 682 41.63 0.51 26.92
N ASP A 683 42.82 0.76 27.43
CA ASP A 683 43.70 -0.17 28.13
C ASP A 683 42.96 -0.74 29.36
N VAL A 684 42.70 -2.05 29.36
CA VAL A 684 42.35 -2.77 30.59
C VAL A 684 43.33 -3.92 30.78
N GLY A 685 44.39 -3.60 31.52
CA GLY A 685 44.71 -4.32 32.76
C GLY A 685 45.08 -5.79 32.63
N LEU A 686 46.37 -6.02 32.47
CA LEU A 686 47.10 -7.24 32.84
C LEU A 686 46.59 -7.87 34.15
N LEU A 687 46.15 -9.13 34.08
CA LEU A 687 46.49 -10.14 35.08
C LEU A 687 46.90 -11.43 34.37
N LYS A 688 48.21 -11.73 34.48
CA LYS A 688 48.84 -13.03 34.26
C LYS A 688 48.13 -14.09 35.10
N GLU A 689 47.88 -15.28 34.54
CA GLU A 689 48.39 -16.57 35.01
C GLU A 689 48.41 -17.59 33.85
N GLY A 690 49.39 -18.50 33.88
CA GLY A 690 49.84 -19.35 32.78
C GLY A 690 49.02 -20.63 32.52
N PRO A 691 49.55 -21.54 31.67
CA PRO A 691 48.75 -22.53 30.96
C PRO A 691 48.56 -23.82 31.76
N PHE A 692 47.33 -24.35 31.79
CA PHE A 692 47.08 -25.74 32.14
C PHE A 692 46.42 -26.50 31.00
N SER A 693 47.08 -27.60 30.69
CA SER A 693 46.87 -28.61 29.67
C SER A 693 45.54 -29.35 29.75
N SER A 694 45.06 -29.80 28.58
CA SER A 694 43.98 -30.77 28.38
C SER A 694 44.14 -32.05 29.22
N PRO A 695 43.04 -32.68 29.67
CA PRO A 695 43.07 -34.06 30.10
C PRO A 695 42.64 -35.00 28.97
N ASP A 696 43.55 -35.90 28.60
CA ASP A 696 43.27 -37.15 27.91
C ASP A 696 42.36 -38.04 28.76
N SER A 697 41.49 -38.80 28.09
CA SER A 697 40.68 -39.85 28.68
C SER A 697 41.08 -41.19 28.08
N VAL A 698 41.72 -42.05 28.89
CA VAL A 698 41.83 -43.50 28.66
C VAL A 698 41.68 -44.23 30.01
N ALA A 699 41.01 -45.39 29.92
CA ALA A 699 40.40 -46.21 30.96
C ALA A 699 41.34 -47.12 31.78
N ALA A 700 40.76 -47.66 32.88
CA ALA A 700 41.11 -48.86 33.67
C ALA A 700 42.48 -48.84 34.41
N ASP A 701 42.71 -49.50 35.54
CA ASP A 701 42.12 -50.71 36.13
C ASP A 701 42.46 -50.78 37.65
N LYS A 702 41.65 -51.52 38.41
CA LYS A 702 41.76 -51.96 39.83
C LYS A 702 41.32 -51.05 40.99
#